data_AF-A0AA89ADL1-F1
#
_entry.id   AF-A0AA89ADL1-F1
#
_cell.length_a   1.000
_cell.length_b   1.000
_cell.length_c   1.000
_cell.angle_alpha   90.00
_cell.angle_beta   90.00
_cell.angle_gamma   90.00
#
_symmetry.space_group_name_H-M   'P 1'
#
loop_
_entity.id
_entity.type
_entity.pdbx_description
1 polymer ?
#
loop_
_entity_poly.entity_id
_entity_poly.type
_entity_poly.pdbx_seq_one_letter_code
_entity_poly.pdbx_strand_id
1 'polypeptide(L)'
;MASFDSAYSPAAITGYLSSIESLSGTNFRKWKEQISIILGVMDLDYALRVDAPAALTAESSTEQKTAYEKWERSNRISLMIMKGSITTAIRGAIPDSNNAKLYLAHIEEQFQGSSKAHATTLITKMVTLKYSGSNGVREHILRMNDMASQLKGLDMEISEGFLVHFIMTSLPAQFGPFKINYNTQKEKWKMSELISMCVQEEERLKSEQPDSAHVAITGPSKGKGKGKGKKFGKGNVQGNKSASVIKNDKASSSGTKGSSGPRCHFCKDKRHMRKECHKFREWLEIKGFLFVKKLTKGDRNVLVGNGEKAQVEAVGTLRLVLESGFNLDLVDTVYIPNSNDLDYRVKMNDINSNILHSRGFSIAIIHTRFNSSNPSKYPHFAFHSIDDGLLGSNASGEEIDNVLVLLKLINKNCTGSFRECLTRLLSDGTKEPIACLITDALLHFTQAVADSMKLPRIVLRTSNISSFLVFAAYPLLQEKGFISSQDRQSEAPLLDFPSVKVKDIRIIFTGNPEGLYKLIGALIKQMKASSGIIWNTFSELEESELVTLAQHFPIPIFPIGPFHKYFTASSSSLLEQDRSSISWLDLQKPKSVLYVSFGSIAAIDEADFIEMARGLANSKQQFLWVVRPRTIRGSEWLEALPKGFLEAVGERGHIVKWAPQHEVLAHPATGAFWTHCGWNSTLESICEGVPMICSPSFGDQMVDARYEDGVWKIGMLLEDAMERRKIERAIKRVMVDKDGEEMRERIALLKEKVNLCLKEGGSSYRSLESLVTYILSF
;
A
#
# COMPACT_ATOMS: atom_id res chain seq x y z
N MET A 1 -20.64 -27.73 -64.41
CA MET A 1 -19.23 -27.61 -63.98
C MET A 1 -18.77 -26.17 -64.20
N ALA A 2 -18.83 -25.36 -63.15
CA ALA A 2 -18.05 -24.13 -62.92
C ALA A 2 -18.60 -23.52 -61.62
N SER A 3 -17.72 -22.99 -60.76
CA SER A 3 -18.02 -22.33 -59.46
C SER A 3 -17.95 -23.18 -58.17
N PHE A 4 -16.85 -23.90 -57.96
CA PHE A 4 -16.40 -24.27 -56.60
C PHE A 4 -14.89 -23.98 -56.35
N ASP A 5 -14.25 -23.18 -57.21
CA ASP A 5 -12.78 -22.99 -57.20
C ASP A 5 -12.31 -21.57 -56.79
N SER A 6 -13.19 -20.71 -56.27
CA SER A 6 -12.78 -19.37 -55.82
C SER A 6 -11.90 -19.41 -54.56
N ALA A 7 -12.03 -20.46 -53.73
CA ALA A 7 -11.26 -20.64 -52.49
C ALA A 7 -9.77 -20.96 -52.71
N TYR A 8 -9.41 -21.51 -53.87
CA TYR A 8 -8.04 -21.89 -54.21
C TYR A 8 -7.35 -20.94 -55.20
N SER A 9 -7.96 -19.79 -55.50
CA SER A 9 -7.29 -18.78 -56.33
C SER A 9 -6.02 -18.27 -55.61
N PRO A 10 -4.91 -18.01 -56.34
CA PRO A 10 -3.68 -17.48 -55.72
C PRO A 10 -3.90 -16.19 -54.92
N ALA A 11 -4.87 -15.37 -55.33
CA ALA A 11 -5.28 -14.16 -54.63
C ALA A 11 -6.02 -14.47 -53.30
N ALA A 12 -6.92 -15.45 -53.28
CA ALA A 12 -7.60 -15.88 -52.06
C ALA A 12 -6.62 -16.52 -51.08
N ILE A 13 -5.71 -17.38 -51.55
CA ILE A 13 -4.66 -17.99 -50.72
C ILE A 13 -3.74 -16.92 -50.11
N THR A 14 -3.32 -15.93 -50.90
CA THR A 14 -2.51 -14.81 -50.39
C THR A 14 -3.28 -13.96 -49.37
N GLY A 15 -4.58 -13.74 -49.59
CA GLY A 15 -5.47 -13.08 -48.64
C GLY A 15 -5.59 -13.84 -47.31
N TYR A 16 -5.79 -15.16 -47.36
CA TYR A 16 -5.84 -15.99 -46.16
C TYR A 16 -4.50 -15.98 -45.41
N LEU A 17 -3.38 -16.14 -46.12
CA LEU A 17 -2.05 -16.17 -45.48
C LEU A 17 -1.65 -14.82 -44.89
N SER A 18 -2.02 -13.70 -45.52
CA SER A 18 -1.76 -12.34 -44.99
C SER A 18 -2.66 -11.97 -43.80
N SER A 19 -3.78 -12.67 -43.60
CA SER A 19 -4.67 -12.46 -42.45
C SER A 19 -4.19 -13.13 -41.15
N ILE A 20 -3.20 -14.03 -41.25
CA ILE A 20 -2.60 -14.68 -40.09
C ILE A 20 -1.64 -13.71 -39.42
N GLU A 21 -1.95 -13.31 -38.20
CA GLU A 21 -1.03 -12.51 -37.39
C GLU A 21 0.18 -13.37 -37.01
N SER A 22 1.41 -12.92 -37.26
CA SER A 22 2.58 -13.76 -36.99
C SER A 22 2.71 -14.11 -35.51
N LEU A 23 3.06 -15.37 -35.21
CA LEU A 23 3.24 -15.83 -33.83
C LEU A 23 4.47 -15.11 -33.22
N SER A 24 4.24 -14.35 -32.15
CA SER A 24 5.22 -13.48 -31.47
C SER A 24 5.43 -13.83 -29.99
N GLY A 25 4.71 -14.84 -29.50
CA GLY A 25 4.88 -15.43 -28.16
C GLY A 25 3.74 -15.15 -27.18
N THR A 26 3.05 -14.02 -27.32
CA THR A 26 1.90 -13.64 -26.46
C THR A 26 0.54 -13.84 -27.13
N ASN A 27 0.52 -14.12 -28.44
CA ASN A 27 -0.69 -14.23 -29.26
C ASN A 27 -1.04 -15.68 -29.64
N PHE A 28 -0.44 -16.69 -28.98
CA PHE A 28 -0.56 -18.10 -29.35
C PHE A 28 -2.01 -18.60 -29.50
N ARG A 29 -2.91 -18.28 -28.57
CA ARG A 29 -4.32 -18.70 -28.64
C ARG A 29 -5.01 -18.18 -29.90
N LYS A 30 -4.88 -16.88 -30.17
CA LYS A 30 -5.47 -16.22 -31.34
C LYS A 30 -4.85 -16.76 -32.64
N TRP A 31 -3.54 -16.94 -32.66
CA TRP A 31 -2.82 -17.53 -33.79
C TRP A 31 -3.30 -18.96 -34.08
N LYS A 32 -3.42 -19.82 -33.05
CA LYS A 32 -3.89 -21.20 -33.18
C LYS A 32 -5.29 -21.26 -33.79
N GLU A 33 -6.18 -20.39 -33.31
CA GLU A 33 -7.55 -20.28 -33.83
C GLU A 33 -7.58 -19.88 -35.31
N GLN A 34 -6.80 -18.86 -35.69
CA GLN A 34 -6.68 -18.42 -37.09
C GLN A 34 -6.13 -19.52 -38.00
N ILE A 35 -5.11 -20.26 -37.54
CA ILE A 35 -4.53 -21.39 -38.25
C ILE A 35 -5.54 -22.51 -38.43
N SER A 36 -6.28 -22.88 -37.37
CA SER A 36 -7.30 -23.93 -37.46
C SER A 36 -8.42 -23.56 -38.44
N ILE A 37 -8.89 -22.31 -38.43
CA ILE A 37 -9.92 -21.84 -39.36
C ILE A 37 -9.40 -21.90 -40.80
N ILE A 38 -8.20 -21.38 -41.06
CA ILE A 38 -7.64 -21.31 -42.42
C ILE A 38 -7.35 -22.71 -42.96
N LEU A 39 -6.74 -23.60 -42.17
CA LEU A 39 -6.51 -24.98 -42.59
C LEU A 39 -7.83 -25.73 -42.83
N GLY A 40 -8.87 -25.47 -42.04
CA GLY A 40 -10.20 -26.03 -42.26
C GLY A 40 -10.87 -25.52 -43.53
N VAL A 41 -10.85 -24.20 -43.78
CA VAL A 41 -11.43 -23.58 -44.99
C VAL A 41 -10.71 -24.04 -46.25
N MET A 42 -9.40 -24.31 -46.17
CA MET A 42 -8.59 -24.79 -47.28
C MET A 42 -8.60 -26.33 -47.46
N ASP A 43 -9.39 -27.08 -46.67
CA ASP A 43 -9.41 -28.56 -46.62
C ASP A 43 -8.00 -29.18 -46.42
N LEU A 44 -7.16 -28.52 -45.61
CA LEU A 44 -5.79 -28.91 -45.29
C LEU A 44 -5.64 -29.44 -43.85
N ASP A 45 -6.72 -29.56 -43.09
CA ASP A 45 -6.71 -30.01 -41.69
C ASP A 45 -6.66 -31.54 -41.51
N TYR A 46 -6.71 -32.30 -42.62
CA TYR A 46 -6.82 -33.76 -42.61
C TYR A 46 -5.69 -34.45 -41.82
N ALA A 47 -4.44 -34.01 -41.98
CA ALA A 47 -3.26 -34.53 -41.27
C ALA A 47 -3.21 -34.14 -39.79
N LEU A 48 -4.00 -33.14 -39.36
CA LEU A 48 -4.14 -32.79 -37.94
C LEU A 48 -5.17 -33.70 -37.25
N ARG A 49 -6.16 -34.19 -38.00
CA ARG A 49 -7.24 -35.05 -37.48
C ARG A 49 -6.90 -36.53 -37.53
N VAL A 50 -6.16 -36.99 -38.55
CA VAL A 50 -5.86 -38.41 -38.79
C VAL A 50 -4.38 -38.69 -38.61
N ASP A 51 -4.03 -39.78 -37.92
CA ASP A 51 -2.65 -40.21 -37.72
C ASP A 51 -1.98 -40.63 -39.04
N ALA A 52 -0.65 -40.58 -39.07
CA ALA A 52 0.14 -40.88 -40.26
C ALA A 52 -0.16 -42.29 -40.78
N PRO A 53 -0.62 -42.44 -42.03
CA PRO A 53 -0.83 -43.75 -42.63
C PRO A 53 0.49 -44.51 -42.77
N ALA A 54 0.43 -45.85 -42.81
CA ALA A 54 1.61 -46.68 -43.03
C ALA A 54 2.28 -46.35 -44.38
N ALA A 55 3.61 -46.46 -44.43
CA ALA A 55 4.38 -46.23 -45.65
C ALA A 55 3.91 -47.16 -46.77
N LEU A 56 3.76 -46.62 -47.98
CA LEU A 56 3.29 -47.38 -49.13
C LEU A 56 4.28 -48.50 -49.49
N THR A 57 3.76 -49.72 -49.64
CA THR A 57 4.47 -50.90 -50.13
C THR A 57 4.02 -51.23 -51.56
N ALA A 58 4.74 -52.12 -52.25
CA ALA A 58 4.38 -52.57 -53.59
C ALA A 58 2.97 -53.20 -53.67
N GLU A 59 2.44 -53.67 -52.53
CA GLU A 59 1.15 -54.35 -52.37
C GLU A 59 0.01 -53.40 -51.94
N SER A 60 0.28 -52.10 -51.77
CA SER A 60 -0.72 -51.15 -51.29
C SER A 60 -1.86 -50.94 -52.30
N SER A 61 -3.10 -51.00 -51.82
CA SER A 61 -4.30 -50.80 -52.64
C SER A 61 -4.40 -49.38 -53.18
N THR A 62 -5.18 -49.18 -54.23
CA THR A 62 -5.43 -47.85 -54.82
C THR A 62 -5.99 -46.88 -53.79
N GLU A 63 -6.88 -47.35 -52.92
CA GLU A 63 -7.48 -46.56 -51.83
C GLU A 63 -6.45 -46.16 -50.77
N GLN A 64 -5.51 -47.05 -50.44
CA GLN A 64 -4.41 -46.75 -49.51
C GLN A 64 -3.46 -45.70 -50.09
N LYS A 65 -3.17 -45.77 -51.40
CA LYS A 65 -2.35 -44.78 -52.12
C LYS A 65 -3.02 -43.40 -52.12
N THR A 66 -4.31 -43.32 -52.46
CA THR A 66 -5.06 -42.06 -52.45
C THR A 66 -5.18 -41.45 -51.04
N ALA A 67 -5.37 -42.28 -50.00
CA ALA A 67 -5.41 -41.81 -48.62
C ALA A 67 -4.04 -41.27 -48.16
N TYR A 68 -2.95 -41.95 -48.51
CA TYR A 68 -1.58 -41.50 -48.22
C TYR A 68 -1.26 -40.18 -48.93
N GLU A 69 -1.59 -40.03 -50.21
CA GLU A 69 -1.37 -38.79 -50.97
C GLU A 69 -2.18 -37.61 -50.41
N LYS A 70 -3.45 -37.85 -50.01
CA LYS A 70 -4.28 -36.83 -49.37
C LYS A 70 -3.71 -36.40 -48.02
N TRP A 71 -3.23 -37.35 -47.23
CA TRP A 71 -2.58 -37.08 -45.95
C TRP A 71 -1.26 -36.34 -46.12
N GLU A 72 -0.38 -36.78 -47.03
CA GLU A 72 0.91 -36.14 -47.33
C GLU A 72 0.72 -34.69 -47.75
N ARG A 73 -0.23 -34.42 -48.66
CA ARG A 73 -0.51 -33.07 -49.14
C ARG A 73 -0.96 -32.15 -48.00
N SER A 74 -1.89 -32.62 -47.18
CA SER A 74 -2.38 -31.88 -46.01
C SER A 74 -1.26 -31.65 -44.98
N ASN A 75 -0.43 -32.67 -44.72
CA ASN A 75 0.70 -32.60 -43.81
C ASN A 75 1.74 -31.56 -44.26
N ARG A 76 2.19 -31.65 -45.50
CA ARG A 76 3.23 -30.78 -46.07
C ARG A 76 2.80 -29.32 -46.10
N ILE A 77 1.59 -29.03 -46.58
CA ILE A 77 1.12 -27.64 -46.71
C ILE A 77 0.83 -27.04 -45.33
N SER A 78 0.24 -27.80 -44.39
CA SER A 78 0.04 -27.34 -43.01
C SER A 78 1.34 -26.98 -42.32
N LEU A 79 2.40 -27.78 -42.49
CA LEU A 79 3.74 -27.46 -41.99
C LEU A 79 4.29 -26.16 -42.58
N MET A 80 4.13 -25.95 -43.89
CA MET A 80 4.58 -24.71 -44.54
C MET A 80 3.86 -23.48 -44.00
N ILE A 81 2.53 -23.55 -43.81
CA ILE A 81 1.73 -22.45 -43.28
C ILE A 81 2.08 -22.16 -41.82
N MET A 82 2.21 -23.19 -40.99
CA MET A 82 2.60 -23.03 -39.58
C MET A 82 4.01 -22.45 -39.46
N LYS A 83 5.02 -23.04 -40.13
CA LYS A 83 6.41 -22.54 -40.09
C LYS A 83 6.52 -21.12 -40.64
N GLY A 84 5.79 -20.81 -41.71
CA GLY A 84 5.80 -19.50 -42.36
C GLY A 84 5.14 -18.39 -41.54
N SER A 85 4.16 -18.72 -40.70
CA SER A 85 3.45 -17.78 -39.85
C SER A 85 4.09 -17.56 -38.46
N ILE A 86 5.21 -18.21 -38.18
CA ILE A 86 6.00 -18.03 -36.95
C ILE A 86 7.14 -17.05 -37.21
N THR A 87 7.31 -16.06 -36.34
CA THR A 87 8.41 -15.09 -36.45
C THR A 87 9.78 -15.74 -36.31
N THR A 88 10.78 -15.22 -37.03
CA THR A 88 12.15 -15.76 -37.04
C THR A 88 12.81 -15.78 -35.66
N ALA A 89 12.39 -14.88 -34.75
CA ALA A 89 12.91 -14.78 -33.39
C ALA A 89 12.59 -16.00 -32.51
N ILE A 90 11.43 -16.63 -32.70
CA ILE A 90 10.98 -17.77 -31.88
C ILE A 90 10.96 -19.10 -32.64
N ARG A 91 11.06 -19.07 -33.97
CA ARG A 91 11.02 -20.27 -34.81
C ARG A 91 12.10 -21.28 -34.44
N GLY A 92 13.29 -20.81 -34.05
CA GLY A 92 14.41 -21.68 -33.66
C GLY A 92 14.23 -22.38 -32.30
N ALA A 93 13.30 -21.92 -31.47
CA ALA A 93 13.04 -22.52 -30.15
C ALA A 93 12.03 -23.67 -30.19
N ILE A 94 11.35 -23.89 -31.32
CA ILE A 94 10.35 -24.95 -31.49
C ILE A 94 11.03 -26.17 -32.12
N PRO A 95 11.02 -27.35 -31.47
CA PRO A 95 11.58 -28.56 -32.04
C PRO A 95 10.98 -28.88 -33.41
N ASP A 96 11.84 -29.09 -34.41
CA ASP A 96 11.40 -29.37 -35.77
C ASP A 96 10.70 -30.73 -35.90
N SER A 97 9.79 -30.86 -36.86
CA SER A 97 9.07 -32.11 -37.15
C SER A 97 8.62 -32.16 -38.60
N ASN A 98 8.64 -33.37 -39.17
CA ASN A 98 8.11 -33.68 -40.50
C ASN A 98 6.61 -34.04 -40.48
N ASN A 99 5.97 -34.02 -39.30
CA ASN A 99 4.56 -34.29 -39.10
C ASN A 99 3.87 -33.04 -38.51
N ALA A 100 2.84 -32.55 -39.21
CA ALA A 100 2.09 -31.34 -38.87
C ALA A 100 1.43 -31.43 -37.49
N LYS A 101 0.86 -32.58 -37.14
CA LYS A 101 0.19 -32.82 -35.85
C LYS A 101 1.20 -32.79 -34.69
N LEU A 102 2.36 -33.42 -34.87
CA LEU A 102 3.44 -33.37 -33.89
C LEU A 102 4.07 -31.97 -33.78
N TYR A 103 4.27 -31.28 -34.90
CA TYR A 103 4.81 -29.92 -34.90
C TYR A 103 3.87 -28.95 -34.17
N LEU A 104 2.56 -29.04 -34.40
CA LEU A 104 1.58 -28.26 -33.67
C LEU A 104 1.60 -28.55 -32.16
N ALA A 105 1.79 -29.81 -31.77
CA ALA A 105 1.94 -30.19 -30.37
C ALA A 105 3.21 -29.60 -29.71
N HIS A 106 4.35 -29.57 -30.43
CA HIS A 106 5.56 -28.91 -29.94
C HIS A 106 5.36 -27.40 -29.75
N ILE A 107 4.66 -26.73 -30.68
CA ILE A 107 4.30 -25.33 -30.53
C ILE A 107 3.42 -25.15 -29.28
N GLU A 108 2.39 -25.98 -29.12
CA GLU A 108 1.51 -25.95 -27.96
C GLU A 108 2.26 -26.09 -26.65
N GLU A 109 3.21 -27.02 -26.55
CA GLU A 109 4.04 -27.26 -25.37
C GLU A 109 4.90 -26.04 -25.01
N GLN A 110 5.57 -25.42 -26.00
CA GLN A 110 6.38 -24.21 -25.80
C GLN A 110 5.56 -23.01 -25.31
N PHE A 111 4.26 -22.97 -25.63
CA PHE A 111 3.36 -21.90 -25.22
C PHE A 111 2.41 -22.25 -24.07
N GLN A 112 2.56 -23.41 -23.41
CA GLN A 112 1.83 -23.72 -22.18
C GLN A 112 2.10 -22.70 -21.05
N GLY A 113 3.29 -22.09 -21.02
CA GLY A 113 3.61 -21.00 -20.08
C GLY A 113 2.88 -19.68 -20.37
N SER A 114 2.60 -19.38 -21.66
CA SER A 114 1.86 -18.18 -22.06
C SER A 114 0.37 -18.30 -21.75
N SER A 115 -0.18 -19.51 -21.75
CA SER A 115 -1.54 -19.80 -21.27
C SER A 115 -1.75 -19.34 -19.82
N LYS A 116 -0.78 -19.58 -18.92
CA LYS A 116 -0.83 -19.08 -17.54
C LYS A 116 -0.70 -17.55 -17.45
N ALA A 117 0.15 -16.95 -18.28
CA ALA A 117 0.28 -15.48 -18.35
C ALA A 117 -0.99 -14.82 -18.93
N HIS A 118 -1.64 -15.47 -19.90
CA HIS A 118 -2.91 -15.04 -20.48
C HIS A 118 -4.06 -15.21 -19.49
N ALA A 119 -4.13 -16.34 -18.76
CA ALA A 119 -5.05 -16.53 -17.64
C ALA A 119 -4.86 -15.45 -16.57
N THR A 120 -3.61 -15.18 -16.17
CA THR A 120 -3.26 -14.13 -15.20
C THR A 120 -3.70 -12.75 -15.71
N THR A 121 -3.52 -12.46 -16.99
CA THR A 121 -3.94 -11.21 -17.62
C THR A 121 -5.46 -11.08 -17.66
N LEU A 122 -6.18 -12.15 -18.01
CA LEU A 122 -7.65 -12.19 -18.01
C LEU A 122 -8.19 -12.02 -16.59
N ILE A 123 -7.63 -12.71 -15.60
CA ILE A 123 -7.99 -12.57 -14.18
C ILE A 123 -7.72 -11.13 -13.73
N THR A 124 -6.54 -10.58 -14.03
CA THR A 124 -6.17 -9.20 -13.66
C THR A 124 -7.13 -8.20 -14.28
N LYS A 125 -7.44 -8.31 -15.58
CA LYS A 125 -8.41 -7.46 -16.26
C LYS A 125 -9.79 -7.61 -15.65
N MET A 126 -10.21 -8.84 -15.33
CA MET A 126 -11.51 -9.12 -14.76
C MET A 126 -11.67 -8.52 -13.35
N VAL A 127 -10.65 -8.60 -12.47
CA VAL A 127 -10.68 -8.00 -11.11
C VAL A 127 -10.51 -6.48 -11.10
N THR A 128 -9.86 -5.91 -12.11
CA THR A 128 -9.63 -4.45 -12.18
C THR A 128 -10.70 -3.71 -12.98
N LEU A 129 -11.41 -4.37 -13.90
CA LEU A 129 -12.43 -3.74 -14.74
C LEU A 129 -13.63 -3.28 -13.91
N LYS A 130 -13.80 -1.96 -13.81
CA LYS A 130 -14.98 -1.31 -13.23
C LYS A 130 -15.84 -0.68 -14.31
N TYR A 131 -17.16 -0.68 -14.09
CA TYR A 131 -18.08 -0.03 -15.01
C TYR A 131 -17.96 1.50 -14.90
N SER A 132 -17.55 2.15 -15.99
CA SER A 132 -17.25 3.60 -16.05
C SER A 132 -18.45 4.49 -16.37
N GLY A 133 -19.63 3.92 -16.66
CA GLY A 133 -20.83 4.68 -17.04
C GLY A 133 -20.87 5.21 -18.48
N SER A 134 -19.79 5.05 -19.26
CA SER A 134 -19.67 5.56 -20.63
C SER A 134 -20.11 4.56 -21.71
N ASN A 135 -19.82 3.27 -21.53
CA ASN A 135 -20.36 2.19 -22.35
C ASN A 135 -21.66 1.68 -21.70
N GLY A 136 -22.57 1.02 -22.43
CA GLY A 136 -23.80 0.49 -21.82
C GLY A 136 -23.49 -0.61 -20.79
N VAL A 137 -24.26 -0.70 -19.69
CA VAL A 137 -23.98 -1.69 -18.63
C VAL A 137 -24.05 -3.13 -19.15
N ARG A 138 -24.91 -3.37 -20.16
CA ARG A 138 -25.01 -4.65 -20.88
C ARG A 138 -23.68 -5.06 -21.53
N GLU A 139 -23.00 -4.12 -22.16
CA GLU A 139 -21.73 -4.40 -22.85
C GLU A 139 -20.63 -4.76 -21.84
N HIS A 140 -20.58 -4.06 -20.71
CA HIS A 140 -19.67 -4.37 -19.60
C HIS A 140 -19.90 -5.80 -19.07
N ILE A 141 -21.15 -6.18 -18.83
CA ILE A 141 -21.52 -7.52 -18.36
C ILE A 141 -21.10 -8.59 -19.37
N LEU A 142 -21.35 -8.38 -20.66
CA LEU A 142 -20.98 -9.33 -21.72
C LEU A 142 -19.46 -9.49 -21.85
N ARG A 143 -18.68 -8.41 -21.70
CA ARG A 143 -17.21 -8.49 -21.66
C ARG A 143 -16.71 -9.31 -20.47
N MET A 144 -17.32 -9.17 -19.30
CA MET A 144 -16.96 -9.97 -18.12
C MET A 144 -17.35 -11.45 -18.28
N ASN A 145 -18.48 -11.74 -18.94
CA ASN A 145 -18.90 -13.09 -19.25
C ASN A 145 -18.00 -13.77 -20.30
N ASP A 146 -17.56 -13.01 -21.30
CA ASP A 146 -16.60 -13.47 -22.29
C ASP A 146 -15.25 -13.83 -21.65
N MET A 147 -14.70 -12.98 -20.78
CA MET A 147 -13.46 -13.28 -20.04
C MET A 147 -13.60 -14.54 -19.18
N ALA A 148 -14.75 -14.74 -18.51
CA ALA A 148 -15.02 -15.97 -17.75
C ALA A 148 -15.06 -17.21 -18.66
N SER A 149 -15.64 -17.09 -19.85
CA SER A 149 -15.68 -18.18 -20.85
C SER A 149 -14.28 -18.50 -21.39
N GLN A 150 -13.46 -17.47 -21.63
CA GLN A 150 -12.06 -17.64 -22.03
C GLN A 150 -11.21 -18.33 -20.95
N LEU A 151 -11.49 -18.08 -19.66
CA LEU A 151 -10.87 -18.75 -18.52
C LEU A 151 -11.35 -20.21 -18.36
N LYS A 152 -12.62 -20.49 -18.64
CA LYS A 152 -13.13 -21.87 -18.70
C LYS A 152 -12.39 -22.71 -19.75
N GLY A 153 -12.08 -22.13 -20.91
CA GLY A 153 -11.23 -22.77 -21.93
C GLY A 153 -9.75 -22.94 -21.53
N LEU A 154 -9.35 -22.51 -20.33
CA LEU A 154 -8.02 -22.71 -19.71
C LEU A 154 -8.09 -23.59 -18.46
N ASP A 155 -9.19 -24.35 -18.28
CA ASP A 155 -9.44 -25.19 -17.09
C ASP A 155 -9.59 -24.40 -15.77
N MET A 156 -9.97 -23.11 -15.88
CA MET A 156 -10.25 -22.22 -14.75
C MET A 156 -11.72 -21.81 -14.75
N GLU A 157 -12.61 -22.78 -14.51
CA GLU A 157 -14.04 -22.55 -14.55
C GLU A 157 -14.51 -21.64 -13.40
N ILE A 158 -15.22 -20.56 -13.76
CA ILE A 158 -15.85 -19.66 -12.79
C ILE A 158 -17.33 -20.03 -12.70
N SER A 159 -17.79 -20.34 -11.49
CA SER A 159 -19.21 -20.62 -11.27
C SER A 159 -20.09 -19.41 -11.62
N GLU A 160 -21.26 -19.65 -12.21
CA GLU A 160 -22.19 -18.58 -12.62
C GLU A 160 -22.58 -17.67 -11.43
N GLY A 161 -22.82 -18.26 -10.25
CA GLY A 161 -23.15 -17.49 -9.04
C GLY A 161 -22.02 -16.58 -8.56
N PHE A 162 -20.75 -17.02 -8.68
CA PHE A 162 -19.61 -16.17 -8.38
C PHE A 162 -19.48 -15.05 -9.40
N LEU A 163 -19.64 -15.36 -10.70
CA LEU A 163 -19.55 -14.36 -11.77
C LEU A 163 -20.60 -13.25 -11.60
N VAL A 164 -21.84 -13.61 -11.25
CA VAL A 164 -22.92 -12.65 -10.97
C VAL A 164 -22.55 -11.74 -9.79
N HIS A 165 -22.09 -12.31 -8.67
CA HIS A 165 -21.68 -11.51 -7.51
C HIS A 165 -20.48 -10.61 -7.83
N PHE A 166 -19.53 -11.13 -8.60
CA PHE A 166 -18.34 -10.40 -9.00
C PHE A 166 -18.67 -9.21 -9.90
N ILE A 167 -19.57 -9.38 -10.87
CA ILE A 167 -20.09 -8.28 -11.69
C ILE A 167 -20.79 -7.23 -10.81
N MET A 168 -21.57 -7.62 -9.79
CA MET A 168 -22.18 -6.68 -8.84
C MET A 168 -21.14 -5.84 -8.09
N THR A 169 -19.95 -6.38 -7.80
CA THR A 169 -18.84 -5.61 -7.18
C THR A 169 -18.12 -4.68 -8.17
N SER A 170 -18.30 -4.88 -9.48
CA SER A 170 -17.70 -4.04 -10.54
C SER A 170 -18.48 -2.76 -10.84
N LEU A 171 -19.76 -2.69 -10.43
CA LEU A 171 -20.62 -1.52 -10.64
C LEU A 171 -20.25 -0.35 -9.69
N PRO A 172 -20.36 0.91 -10.10
CA PRO A 172 -20.02 2.09 -9.30
C PRO A 172 -21.01 2.36 -8.15
N ALA A 173 -20.66 3.28 -7.25
CA ALA A 173 -21.41 3.61 -6.03
C ALA A 173 -22.87 4.07 -6.30
N GLN A 174 -23.14 4.65 -7.47
CA GLN A 174 -24.48 5.03 -7.91
C GLN A 174 -25.47 3.85 -8.01
N PHE A 175 -24.97 2.61 -8.17
CA PHE A 175 -25.77 1.37 -8.08
C PHE A 175 -25.94 0.89 -6.62
N GLY A 176 -25.58 1.69 -5.61
CA GLY A 176 -25.63 1.33 -4.19
C GLY A 176 -26.98 0.78 -3.71
N PRO A 177 -28.11 1.49 -3.96
CA PRO A 177 -29.44 0.99 -3.61
C PRO A 177 -29.77 -0.36 -4.28
N PHE A 178 -29.38 -0.52 -5.55
CA PHE A 178 -29.55 -1.76 -6.32
C PHE A 178 -28.75 -2.93 -5.72
N LYS A 179 -27.50 -2.68 -5.31
CA LYS A 179 -26.66 -3.70 -4.63
C LYS A 179 -27.23 -4.12 -3.28
N ILE A 180 -27.78 -3.17 -2.51
CA ILE A 180 -28.43 -3.48 -1.24
C ILE A 180 -29.65 -4.39 -1.48
N ASN A 181 -30.47 -4.08 -2.49
CA ASN A 181 -31.61 -4.92 -2.86
C ASN A 181 -31.16 -6.33 -3.24
N TYR A 182 -30.18 -6.48 -4.14
CA TYR A 182 -29.61 -7.78 -4.52
C TYR A 182 -29.11 -8.58 -3.30
N ASN A 183 -28.35 -7.94 -2.39
CA ASN A 183 -27.81 -8.62 -1.20
C ASN A 183 -28.87 -9.03 -0.17
N THR A 184 -30.07 -8.41 -0.22
CA THR A 184 -31.19 -8.77 0.66
C THR A 184 -32.10 -9.85 0.09
N GLN A 185 -31.97 -10.18 -1.20
CA GLN A 185 -32.73 -11.24 -1.84
C GLN A 185 -32.10 -12.61 -1.57
N LYS A 186 -32.96 -13.62 -1.33
CA LYS A 186 -32.52 -15.00 -1.08
C LYS A 186 -32.38 -15.83 -2.35
N GLU A 187 -32.95 -15.38 -3.45
CA GLU A 187 -32.94 -16.08 -4.74
C GLU A 187 -31.64 -15.78 -5.50
N LYS A 188 -31.05 -16.81 -6.12
CA LYS A 188 -29.82 -16.67 -6.90
C LYS A 188 -30.17 -16.21 -8.31
N TRP A 189 -29.62 -15.10 -8.74
CA TRP A 189 -29.84 -14.58 -10.08
C TRP A 189 -29.00 -15.32 -11.12
N LYS A 190 -29.59 -15.53 -12.30
CA LYS A 190 -28.88 -15.97 -13.52
C LYS A 190 -28.34 -14.78 -14.31
N MET A 191 -27.43 -15.03 -15.24
CA MET A 191 -26.83 -13.96 -16.06
C MET A 191 -27.87 -13.13 -16.83
N SER A 192 -28.92 -13.78 -17.36
CA SER A 192 -30.01 -13.10 -18.08
C SER A 192 -30.81 -12.13 -17.20
N GLU A 193 -31.04 -12.50 -15.94
CA GLU A 193 -31.74 -11.67 -14.96
C GLU A 193 -30.87 -10.50 -14.52
N LEU A 194 -29.58 -10.75 -14.26
CA LEU A 194 -28.62 -9.69 -13.92
C LEU A 194 -28.55 -8.62 -15.02
N ILE A 195 -28.44 -9.02 -16.29
CA ILE A 195 -28.40 -8.09 -17.42
C ILE A 195 -29.68 -7.25 -17.47
N SER A 196 -30.85 -7.89 -17.35
CA SER A 196 -32.14 -7.19 -17.37
C SER A 196 -32.25 -6.15 -16.25
N MET A 197 -31.92 -6.55 -15.03
CA MET A 197 -32.04 -5.71 -13.83
C MET A 197 -31.03 -4.56 -13.82
N CYS A 198 -29.79 -4.80 -14.26
CA CYS A 198 -28.77 -3.76 -14.38
C CYS A 198 -29.11 -2.71 -15.45
N VAL A 199 -29.67 -3.13 -16.59
CA VAL A 199 -30.08 -2.21 -17.66
C VAL A 199 -31.25 -1.33 -17.19
N GLN A 200 -32.23 -1.91 -16.51
CA GLN A 200 -33.35 -1.15 -15.95
C GLN A 200 -32.87 -0.12 -14.90
N GLU A 201 -31.92 -0.49 -14.05
CA GLU A 201 -31.33 0.43 -13.08
C GLU A 201 -30.50 1.53 -13.75
N GLU A 202 -29.77 1.22 -14.82
CA GLU A 202 -29.07 2.22 -15.63
C GLU A 202 -30.04 3.26 -16.24
N GLU A 203 -31.19 2.82 -16.74
CA GLU A 203 -32.24 3.70 -17.26
C GLU A 203 -32.90 4.56 -16.16
N ARG A 204 -33.12 3.99 -14.98
CA ARG A 204 -33.61 4.74 -13.80
C ARG A 204 -32.61 5.83 -13.40
N LEU A 205 -31.32 5.49 -13.31
CA LEU A 205 -30.27 6.44 -12.96
C LEU A 205 -30.13 7.58 -13.99
N LYS A 206 -30.37 7.28 -15.28
CA LYS A 206 -30.41 8.30 -16.35
C LYS A 206 -31.64 9.21 -16.25
N SER A 207 -32.78 8.72 -15.76
CA SER A 207 -34.00 9.54 -15.63
C SER A 207 -34.04 10.40 -14.36
N GLU A 208 -33.26 10.06 -13.32
CA GLU A 208 -33.16 10.83 -12.07
C GLU A 208 -32.14 11.97 -12.09
N GLN A 209 -31.31 12.07 -13.13
CA GLN A 209 -30.43 13.23 -13.37
C GLN A 209 -30.99 14.09 -14.51
N PRO A 210 -31.80 15.13 -14.23
CA PRO A 210 -32.10 16.14 -15.23
C PRO A 210 -30.88 17.07 -15.38
N ASP A 211 -30.38 17.13 -16.62
CA ASP A 211 -29.45 18.10 -17.19
C ASP A 211 -27.94 17.97 -16.87
N SER A 212 -27.24 17.27 -17.77
CA SER A 212 -26.04 17.83 -18.39
C SER A 212 -26.28 17.98 -19.89
N ALA A 213 -26.24 19.23 -20.35
CA ALA A 213 -26.51 19.72 -21.69
C ALA A 213 -26.25 18.73 -22.85
N HIS A 214 -27.27 18.49 -23.66
CA HIS A 214 -27.10 18.10 -25.05
C HIS A 214 -26.38 19.23 -25.80
N VAL A 215 -25.09 19.06 -26.05
CA VAL A 215 -24.42 19.77 -27.15
C VAL A 215 -24.91 19.11 -28.44
N ALA A 216 -26.00 19.64 -28.99
CA ALA A 216 -26.42 19.31 -30.34
C ALA A 216 -25.49 20.04 -31.32
N ILE A 217 -24.69 19.26 -32.04
CA ILE A 217 -23.99 19.70 -33.24
C ILE A 217 -25.05 20.22 -34.22
N THR A 218 -24.95 21.50 -34.56
CA THR A 218 -25.75 22.15 -35.59
C THR A 218 -25.48 21.51 -36.96
N GLY A 219 -26.53 20.97 -37.57
CA GLY A 219 -26.63 20.59 -38.98
C GLY A 219 -28.10 20.65 -39.42
N PRO A 220 -28.42 21.02 -40.67
CA PRO A 220 -29.59 21.85 -40.94
C PRO A 220 -30.88 21.10 -41.30
N SER A 221 -31.98 21.75 -40.93
CA SER A 221 -33.20 21.94 -41.73
C SER A 221 -34.49 21.19 -41.35
N LYS A 222 -35.57 21.99 -41.45
CA LYS A 222 -36.98 21.69 -41.73
C LYS A 222 -37.89 21.26 -40.57
N GLY A 223 -38.69 22.25 -40.12
CA GLY A 223 -40.12 22.19 -40.44
C GLY A 223 -41.12 22.28 -39.27
N LYS A 224 -41.71 23.48 -39.15
CA LYS A 224 -43.12 23.79 -38.82
C LYS A 224 -43.69 23.36 -37.45
N GLY A 225 -44.22 24.37 -36.72
CA GLY A 225 -45.59 24.28 -36.20
C GLY A 225 -45.83 24.76 -34.76
N LYS A 226 -46.40 25.97 -34.65
CA LYS A 226 -47.27 26.55 -33.58
C LYS A 226 -47.92 25.52 -32.62
N GLY A 227 -48.19 25.76 -31.34
CA GLY A 227 -48.24 26.96 -30.52
C GLY A 227 -49.34 26.82 -29.43
N LYS A 228 -49.35 27.75 -28.45
CA LYS A 228 -50.36 28.02 -27.38
C LYS A 228 -50.41 27.01 -26.23
N GLY A 229 -50.55 27.39 -24.95
CA GLY A 229 -50.66 28.69 -24.29
C GLY A 229 -51.37 28.56 -22.93
N LYS A 230 -50.90 29.33 -21.92
CA LYS A 230 -51.59 29.87 -20.72
C LYS A 230 -52.22 28.88 -19.70
N LYS A 231 -52.39 29.17 -18.40
CA LYS A 231 -51.79 30.04 -17.35
C LYS A 231 -52.74 29.96 -16.14
N PHE A 232 -52.20 30.02 -14.92
CA PHE A 232 -52.83 30.42 -13.63
C PHE A 232 -53.94 29.52 -13.03
N GLY A 233 -54.12 29.43 -11.71
CA GLY A 233 -53.55 30.19 -10.60
C GLY A 233 -53.98 29.65 -9.22
N LYS A 234 -53.40 30.30 -8.20
CA LYS A 234 -53.42 30.11 -6.74
C LYS A 234 -54.79 29.91 -6.06
N GLY A 235 -54.76 29.34 -4.86
CA GLY A 235 -55.74 29.65 -3.80
C GLY A 235 -55.54 28.78 -2.57
N ASN A 236 -55.32 29.42 -1.41
CA ASN A 236 -54.85 28.85 -0.15
C ASN A 236 -56.01 28.73 0.86
N VAL A 237 -55.71 28.25 2.08
CA VAL A 237 -56.33 28.58 3.39
C VAL A 237 -57.11 27.49 4.16
N GLN A 238 -56.45 27.06 5.25
CA GLN A 238 -56.88 26.81 6.65
C GLN A 238 -58.02 25.85 7.04
N GLY A 239 -57.71 24.94 7.96
CA GLY A 239 -57.90 25.24 9.40
C GLY A 239 -58.71 24.25 10.25
N ASN A 240 -58.06 23.70 11.29
CA ASN A 240 -58.57 23.38 12.65
C ASN A 240 -59.68 22.30 12.77
N LYS A 241 -59.94 21.57 13.86
CA LYS A 241 -59.52 21.39 15.28
C LYS A 241 -60.41 20.22 15.78
N SER A 242 -60.02 19.18 16.54
CA SER A 242 -59.92 19.10 18.01
C SER A 242 -60.39 17.69 18.49
N ALA A 243 -59.71 17.15 19.53
CA ALA A 243 -60.14 16.35 20.72
C ALA A 243 -61.26 15.25 20.62
N SER A 244 -61.31 14.12 21.33
CA SER A 244 -61.02 13.76 22.74
C SER A 244 -61.30 12.23 22.94
N VAL A 245 -60.49 11.48 23.71
CA VAL A 245 -60.75 10.88 25.06
C VAL A 245 -61.44 9.48 25.13
N ILE A 246 -60.62 8.47 25.49
CA ILE A 246 -60.71 7.36 26.50
C ILE A 246 -61.99 6.51 26.64
N LYS A 247 -61.85 5.16 26.55
CA LYS A 247 -62.15 4.16 27.63
C LYS A 247 -61.80 2.69 27.28
N ASN A 248 -61.46 1.95 28.34
CA ASN A 248 -61.06 0.53 28.45
C ASN A 248 -62.23 -0.46 28.26
N ASP A 249 -61.93 -1.72 27.89
CA ASP A 249 -62.13 -2.91 28.77
C ASP A 249 -61.56 -4.25 28.22
N LYS A 250 -61.33 -5.19 29.16
CA LYS A 250 -60.71 -6.54 29.09
C LYS A 250 -61.58 -7.56 28.29
N ALA A 251 -61.21 -8.81 27.91
CA ALA A 251 -60.39 -9.86 28.53
C ALA A 251 -60.07 -11.05 27.56
N SER A 252 -59.05 -11.88 27.92
CA SER A 252 -58.79 -13.33 27.63
C SER A 252 -58.71 -13.85 26.17
N SER A 253 -57.87 -14.81 25.74
CA SER A 253 -56.97 -15.80 26.37
C SER A 253 -56.03 -16.45 25.33
N SER A 254 -54.83 -16.84 25.79
CA SER A 254 -53.95 -17.95 25.36
C SER A 254 -53.46 -18.10 23.90
N GLY A 255 -52.13 -18.06 23.74
CA GLY A 255 -51.40 -18.64 22.61
C GLY A 255 -49.97 -18.10 22.46
N THR A 256 -48.98 -18.79 23.03
CA THR A 256 -47.54 -18.48 22.90
C THR A 256 -47.06 -18.57 21.46
N LYS A 257 -46.54 -17.45 20.91
CA LYS A 257 -45.46 -17.39 19.90
C LYS A 257 -44.71 -16.05 20.05
N GLY A 258 -43.40 -16.15 20.29
CA GLY A 258 -42.54 -15.13 20.90
C GLY A 258 -42.43 -13.80 20.16
N SER A 259 -42.63 -12.72 20.90
CA SER A 259 -42.62 -11.35 20.43
C SER A 259 -41.21 -10.76 20.32
N SER A 260 -41.07 -9.90 19.32
CA SER A 260 -39.96 -9.01 19.03
C SER A 260 -39.78 -7.96 20.15
N GLY A 261 -38.83 -8.19 21.06
CA GLY A 261 -38.32 -7.16 21.96
C GLY A 261 -37.29 -6.23 21.30
N PRO A 262 -37.12 -4.99 21.78
CA PRO A 262 -36.13 -4.05 21.25
C PRO A 262 -34.70 -4.60 21.43
N ARG A 263 -33.92 -4.59 20.34
CA ARG A 263 -32.50 -5.00 20.34
C ARG A 263 -31.61 -3.86 20.84
N CYS A 264 -30.52 -4.18 21.53
CA CYS A 264 -29.47 -3.23 21.88
C CYS A 264 -29.00 -2.49 20.63
N HIS A 265 -29.18 -1.17 20.58
CA HIS A 265 -28.81 -0.36 19.40
C HIS A 265 -27.29 -0.26 19.17
N PHE A 266 -26.47 -0.72 20.11
CA PHE A 266 -25.01 -0.72 19.98
C PHE A 266 -24.50 -2.08 19.48
N CYS A 267 -24.66 -3.15 20.27
CA CYS A 267 -24.14 -4.48 19.91
C CYS A 267 -25.14 -5.37 19.13
N LYS A 268 -26.38 -4.90 18.92
CA LYS A 268 -27.47 -5.60 18.22
C LYS A 268 -27.97 -6.90 18.87
N ASP A 269 -27.51 -7.24 20.09
CA ASP A 269 -28.04 -8.35 20.90
C ASP A 269 -29.48 -8.03 21.38
N LYS A 270 -30.35 -9.03 21.43
CA LYS A 270 -31.76 -8.90 21.84
C LYS A 270 -31.97 -9.08 23.36
N ARG A 271 -30.92 -9.45 24.11
CA ARG A 271 -31.01 -9.79 25.54
C ARG A 271 -30.90 -8.61 26.51
N HIS A 272 -30.47 -7.44 26.06
CA HIS A 272 -30.28 -6.27 26.92
C HIS A 272 -30.48 -4.95 26.13
N MET A 273 -30.71 -3.85 26.85
CA MET A 273 -30.78 -2.51 26.26
C MET A 273 -29.40 -1.83 26.24
N ARG A 274 -29.19 -0.80 25.42
CA ARG A 274 -27.89 -0.08 25.31
C ARG A 274 -27.33 0.35 26.68
N LYS A 275 -28.19 0.77 27.62
CA LYS A 275 -27.81 1.14 29.00
C LYS A 275 -27.21 0.00 29.85
N GLU A 276 -27.48 -1.25 29.45
CA GLU A 276 -27.03 -2.49 30.10
C GLU A 276 -25.98 -3.22 29.23
N CYS A 277 -25.53 -2.61 28.13
CA CYS A 277 -24.60 -3.25 27.20
C CYS A 277 -23.15 -3.13 27.69
N HIS A 278 -22.55 -4.25 28.06
CA HIS A 278 -21.14 -4.32 28.48
C HIS A 278 -20.20 -3.74 27.41
N LYS A 279 -20.37 -4.15 26.14
CA LYS A 279 -19.58 -3.62 25.01
C LYS A 279 -19.74 -2.11 24.83
N PHE A 280 -20.90 -1.55 25.19
CA PHE A 280 -21.12 -0.10 25.11
C PHE A 280 -20.47 0.63 26.29
N ARG A 281 -20.45 0.05 27.50
CA ARG A 281 -19.71 0.61 28.65
C ARG A 281 -18.21 0.57 28.43
N GLU A 282 -17.70 -0.55 27.94
CA GLU A 282 -16.29 -0.71 27.59
C GLU A 282 -15.89 0.26 26.47
N TRP A 283 -16.76 0.47 25.47
CA TRP A 283 -16.56 1.51 24.45
C TRP A 283 -16.57 2.95 25.03
N LEU A 284 -17.39 3.22 26.05
CA LEU A 284 -17.42 4.52 26.74
C LEU A 284 -16.13 4.74 27.56
N GLU A 285 -15.65 3.71 28.25
CA GLU A 285 -14.41 3.73 29.03
C GLU A 285 -13.18 3.92 28.14
N ILE A 286 -13.09 3.19 27.01
CA ILE A 286 -12.01 3.34 26.02
C ILE A 286 -11.96 4.76 25.43
N LYS A 287 -13.08 5.49 25.42
CA LYS A 287 -13.19 6.83 24.84
C LYS A 287 -13.29 7.95 25.90
N GLY A 288 -13.16 7.63 27.19
CA GLY A 288 -13.15 8.58 28.31
C GLY A 288 -14.50 9.22 28.65
N PHE A 289 -15.59 8.78 28.04
CA PHE A 289 -16.92 9.37 28.24
C PHE A 289 -17.67 8.69 29.40
N LEU A 290 -18.16 9.47 30.37
CA LEU A 290 -19.07 9.00 31.42
C LEU A 290 -20.46 8.67 30.86
N PHE A 291 -20.93 9.49 29.91
CA PHE A 291 -22.23 9.33 29.27
C PHE A 291 -22.23 9.99 27.88
N VAL A 292 -22.86 9.36 26.89
CA VAL A 292 -23.01 9.90 25.53
C VAL A 292 -24.48 10.08 25.19
N LYS A 293 -24.86 11.28 24.75
CA LYS A 293 -26.23 11.60 24.33
C LYS A 293 -26.49 11.14 22.90
N LYS A 294 -27.77 10.98 22.55
CA LYS A 294 -28.18 10.62 21.19
C LYS A 294 -28.03 11.86 20.29
N LEU A 295 -27.20 11.75 19.26
CA LEU A 295 -26.96 12.84 18.29
C LEU A 295 -28.26 13.28 17.59
N THR A 296 -28.63 14.55 17.77
CA THR A 296 -29.73 15.18 17.02
C THR A 296 -29.22 15.74 15.68
N LYS A 297 -30.11 16.21 14.79
CA LYS A 297 -29.70 16.75 13.48
C LYS A 297 -28.71 17.93 13.59
N GLY A 298 -28.78 18.71 14.67
CA GLY A 298 -27.88 19.83 14.94
C GLY A 298 -26.51 19.41 15.49
N ASP A 299 -26.44 18.26 16.17
CA ASP A 299 -25.20 17.76 16.80
C ASP A 299 -24.31 16.97 15.83
N ARG A 300 -24.74 16.76 14.57
CA ARG A 300 -24.03 15.87 13.63
C ARG A 300 -22.82 16.51 12.98
N ASN A 301 -22.75 17.83 12.97
CA ASN A 301 -21.65 18.58 12.39
C ASN A 301 -21.36 19.81 13.24
N VAL A 302 -20.09 20.10 13.53
CA VAL A 302 -19.66 21.32 14.22
C VAL A 302 -18.76 22.13 13.31
N LEU A 303 -18.95 23.45 13.33
CA LEU A 303 -18.04 24.39 12.70
C LEU A 303 -16.79 24.52 13.56
N VAL A 304 -15.68 24.00 13.06
CA VAL A 304 -14.37 24.13 13.71
C VAL A 304 -13.78 25.52 13.45
N GLY A 305 -12.80 25.95 14.26
CA GLY A 305 -12.29 27.34 14.26
C GLY A 305 -11.70 27.87 12.95
N ASN A 306 -11.55 27.02 11.92
CA ASN A 306 -11.14 27.37 10.56
C ASN A 306 -12.34 27.60 9.60
N GLY A 307 -13.59 27.52 10.07
CA GLY A 307 -14.80 27.74 9.28
C GLY A 307 -15.37 26.52 8.56
N GLU A 308 -14.78 25.33 8.73
CA GLU A 308 -15.26 24.09 8.10
C GLU A 308 -16.19 23.26 9.01
N LYS A 309 -17.04 22.43 8.39
CA LYS A 309 -17.98 21.53 9.10
C LYS A 309 -17.36 20.16 9.32
N ALA A 310 -17.05 19.82 10.56
CA ALA A 310 -16.54 18.51 10.95
C ALA A 310 -17.66 17.60 11.45
N GLN A 311 -17.64 16.32 11.04
CA GLN A 311 -18.66 15.35 11.42
C GLN A 311 -18.45 14.85 12.85
N VAL A 312 -19.49 14.93 13.66
CA VAL A 312 -19.48 14.56 15.07
C VAL A 312 -19.89 13.10 15.23
N GLU A 313 -19.04 12.30 15.88
CA GLU A 313 -19.28 10.88 16.11
C GLU A 313 -19.96 10.62 17.47
N ALA A 314 -19.69 11.46 18.47
CA ALA A 314 -20.38 11.41 19.75
C ALA A 314 -20.43 12.79 20.43
N VAL A 315 -21.45 13.02 21.27
CA VAL A 315 -21.48 14.15 22.20
C VAL A 315 -21.81 13.61 23.59
N GLY A 316 -21.04 13.98 24.61
CA GLY A 316 -21.18 13.38 25.93
C GLY A 316 -20.44 14.12 27.02
N THR A 317 -20.54 13.63 28.26
CA THR A 317 -19.72 14.12 29.38
C THR A 317 -18.41 13.35 29.42
N LEU A 318 -17.29 14.03 29.22
CA LEU A 318 -15.94 13.47 29.27
C LEU A 318 -15.33 13.79 30.64
N ARG A 319 -14.86 12.78 31.39
CA ARG A 319 -14.18 13.02 32.68
C ARG A 319 -12.68 13.06 32.46
N LEU A 320 -12.06 14.18 32.82
CA LEU A 320 -10.62 14.32 32.90
C LEU A 320 -10.20 14.15 34.35
N VAL A 321 -9.33 13.18 34.62
CA VAL A 321 -8.69 13.04 35.94
C VAL A 321 -7.43 13.90 35.91
N LEU A 322 -7.39 14.94 36.75
CA LEU A 322 -6.23 15.83 36.85
C LEU A 322 -5.17 15.19 37.74
N GLU A 323 -3.90 15.54 37.53
CA GLU A 323 -2.75 15.02 38.31
C GLU A 323 -2.88 15.26 39.83
N SER A 324 -3.69 16.24 40.24
CA SER A 324 -4.01 16.54 41.63
C SER A 324 -5.02 15.57 42.28
N GLY A 325 -5.53 14.58 41.53
CA GLY A 325 -6.54 13.62 41.98
C GLY A 325 -7.99 14.13 41.91
N PHE A 326 -8.21 15.37 41.44
CA PHE A 326 -9.54 15.91 41.19
C PHE A 326 -10.06 15.53 39.80
N ASN A 327 -11.37 15.30 39.70
CA ASN A 327 -12.04 14.99 38.44
C ASN A 327 -12.72 16.23 37.86
N LEU A 328 -12.43 16.55 36.60
CA LEU A 328 -13.09 17.60 35.83
C LEU A 328 -14.01 16.97 34.78
N ASP A 329 -15.32 17.14 34.96
CA ASP A 329 -16.33 16.61 34.04
C ASP A 329 -16.70 17.66 32.98
N LEU A 330 -16.24 17.44 31.76
CA LEU A 330 -16.56 18.26 30.60
C LEU A 330 -17.89 17.81 29.99
N VAL A 331 -18.97 18.48 30.37
CA VAL A 331 -20.33 18.22 29.87
C VAL A 331 -20.47 18.73 28.43
N ASP A 332 -21.25 18.01 27.60
CA ASP A 332 -21.50 18.33 26.18
C ASP A 332 -20.24 18.38 25.28
N THR A 333 -19.22 17.58 25.64
CA THR A 333 -18.00 17.41 24.84
C THR A 333 -18.29 16.68 23.54
N VAL A 334 -17.87 17.29 22.42
CA VAL A 334 -18.04 16.79 21.06
C VAL A 334 -16.81 15.97 20.65
N TYR A 335 -17.00 14.71 20.28
CA TYR A 335 -15.96 13.83 19.75
C TYR A 335 -16.02 13.78 18.22
N ILE A 336 -14.91 14.17 17.60
CA ILE A 336 -14.70 14.15 16.15
C ILE A 336 -13.46 13.26 15.91
N PRO A 337 -13.56 12.15 15.16
CA PRO A 337 -12.41 11.30 14.88
C PRO A 337 -11.44 12.02 13.94
N ASN A 338 -10.17 12.12 14.33
CA ASN A 338 -9.10 12.58 13.44
C ASN A 338 -8.45 11.37 12.76
N SER A 339 -8.40 11.35 11.44
CA SER A 339 -7.75 10.30 10.63
C SER A 339 -6.45 10.84 10.05
N ASN A 340 -5.33 10.74 10.77
CA ASN A 340 -4.02 11.11 10.23
C ASN A 340 -2.91 10.37 10.99
N ASP A 341 -2.69 9.09 10.70
CA ASP A 341 -1.66 8.27 11.36
C ASP A 341 -0.39 8.19 10.48
N LEU A 342 0.47 9.23 10.52
CA LEU A 342 1.77 9.25 9.82
C LEU A 342 2.81 10.11 10.58
N ASP A 343 3.06 9.74 11.85
CA ASP A 343 3.78 10.53 12.88
C ASP A 343 5.32 10.66 12.72
N TYR A 344 5.99 9.90 11.85
CA TYR A 344 7.46 9.75 11.96
C TYR A 344 8.31 10.94 11.46
N ARG A 345 7.81 11.76 10.51
CA ARG A 345 8.59 12.89 9.96
C ARG A 345 8.80 14.04 10.94
N VAL A 346 8.00 14.07 12.01
CA VAL A 346 8.01 15.13 13.02
C VAL A 346 9.16 14.96 14.02
N LYS A 347 9.40 13.72 14.45
CA LYS A 347 10.35 13.38 15.52
C LYS A 347 11.78 13.84 15.23
N MET A 348 12.21 13.73 13.97
CA MET A 348 13.60 14.00 13.60
C MET A 348 13.91 15.50 13.52
N ASN A 349 12.92 16.32 13.16
CA ASN A 349 13.07 17.76 13.15
C ASN A 349 13.13 18.33 14.57
N ASP A 350 12.34 17.77 15.50
CA ASP A 350 12.35 18.17 16.92
C ASP A 350 13.68 17.85 17.62
N ILE A 351 14.26 16.66 17.39
CA ILE A 351 15.53 16.25 18.04
C ILE A 351 16.71 17.08 17.52
N ASN A 352 16.82 17.29 16.22
CA ASN A 352 17.89 18.13 15.65
C ASN A 352 17.80 19.59 16.13
N SER A 353 16.58 20.11 16.24
CA SER A 353 16.35 21.45 16.78
C SER A 353 16.86 21.57 18.22
N ASN A 354 16.65 20.55 19.06
CA ASN A 354 17.18 20.54 20.42
C ASN A 354 18.72 20.44 20.46
N ILE A 355 19.33 19.67 19.55
CA ILE A 355 20.80 19.60 19.42
C ILE A 355 21.38 20.98 19.17
N LEU A 356 20.92 21.69 18.14
CA LEU A 356 21.45 23.01 17.82
C LEU A 356 21.07 24.06 18.88
N HIS A 357 19.86 24.01 19.43
CA HIS A 357 19.46 24.91 20.52
C HIS A 357 20.36 24.77 21.76
N SER A 358 20.75 23.54 22.11
CA SER A 358 21.70 23.32 23.22
C SER A 358 23.10 23.91 22.97
N ARG A 359 23.40 24.26 21.72
CA ARG A 359 24.64 24.94 21.31
C ARG A 359 24.47 26.45 21.17
N GLY A 360 23.33 27.00 21.61
CA GLY A 360 23.07 28.43 21.64
C GLY A 360 22.36 29.00 20.41
N PHE A 361 21.91 28.17 19.47
CA PHE A 361 21.15 28.65 18.32
C PHE A 361 19.68 28.91 18.66
N SER A 362 19.17 30.08 18.25
CA SER A 362 17.74 30.37 18.18
C SER A 362 17.09 29.57 17.03
N ILE A 363 16.03 28.80 17.31
CA ILE A 363 15.41 27.91 16.32
C ILE A 363 13.98 28.35 15.95
N ALA A 364 13.73 28.46 14.65
CA ALA A 364 12.39 28.59 14.07
C ALA A 364 12.05 27.34 13.25
N ILE A 365 10.93 26.69 13.55
CA ILE A 365 10.45 25.48 12.91
C ILE A 365 9.31 25.82 11.95
N ILE A 366 9.53 25.58 10.66
CA ILE A 366 8.48 25.66 9.64
C ILE A 366 7.92 24.24 9.45
N HIS A 367 6.61 24.07 9.61
CA HIS A 367 5.95 22.77 9.48
C HIS A 367 4.64 22.86 8.69
N THR A 368 4.25 21.77 8.05
CA THR A 368 2.95 21.64 7.39
C THR A 368 1.81 21.54 8.40
N ARG A 369 0.58 21.83 7.99
CA ARG A 369 -0.62 21.54 8.82
C ARG A 369 -0.79 20.05 9.02
N PHE A 370 -0.50 19.26 7.97
CA PHE A 370 -0.42 17.82 8.03
C PHE A 370 0.65 17.37 9.04
N ASN A 371 0.23 16.57 10.01
CA ASN A 371 1.08 15.95 11.03
C ASN A 371 2.03 16.94 11.72
N SER A 372 1.47 17.94 12.43
CA SER A 372 2.25 18.98 13.13
C SER A 372 2.57 18.59 14.57
N SER A 373 3.77 18.94 15.04
CA SER A 373 4.12 18.88 16.47
C SER A 373 3.18 19.78 17.27
N ASN A 374 2.92 19.43 18.53
CA ASN A 374 2.27 20.36 19.46
C ASN A 374 3.30 21.39 19.96
N PRO A 375 3.19 22.69 19.59
CA PRO A 375 4.17 23.71 19.97
C PRO A 375 4.30 23.89 21.48
N SER A 376 3.25 23.57 22.25
CA SER A 376 3.29 23.68 23.72
C SER A 376 4.32 22.77 24.39
N LYS A 377 4.76 21.70 23.71
CA LYS A 377 5.83 20.81 24.19
C LYS A 377 7.24 21.40 24.03
N TYR A 378 7.38 22.44 23.20
CA TYR A 378 8.67 23.06 22.89
C TYR A 378 8.56 24.59 22.92
N PRO A 379 8.31 25.20 24.10
CA PRO A 379 8.07 26.63 24.22
C PRO A 379 9.27 27.50 23.82
N HIS A 380 10.47 26.92 23.77
CA HIS A 380 11.72 27.56 23.33
C HIS A 380 11.89 27.63 21.81
N PHE A 381 11.01 27.01 21.02
CA PHE A 381 11.02 27.09 19.56
C PHE A 381 9.91 27.96 19.02
N ALA A 382 10.21 28.72 17.95
CA ALA A 382 9.20 29.47 17.21
C ALA A 382 8.58 28.58 16.12
N PHE A 383 7.28 28.28 16.21
CA PHE A 383 6.59 27.45 15.22
C PHE A 383 5.85 28.28 14.17
N HIS A 384 6.02 27.91 12.91
CA HIS A 384 5.36 28.53 11.77
C HIS A 384 4.70 27.47 10.89
N SER A 385 3.37 27.43 10.95
CA SER A 385 2.59 26.53 10.10
C SER A 385 2.45 27.08 8.68
N ILE A 386 2.65 26.22 7.68
CA ILE A 386 2.42 26.50 6.26
C ILE A 386 1.32 25.60 5.70
N ASP A 387 0.62 26.12 4.69
CA ASP A 387 -0.38 25.35 3.95
C ASP A 387 0.30 24.37 2.99
N ASP A 388 -0.08 23.10 3.09
CA ASP A 388 0.41 21.98 2.28
C ASP A 388 -0.51 21.66 1.10
N GLY A 389 -1.69 22.27 1.03
CA GLY A 389 -2.68 22.04 -0.02
C GLY A 389 -3.22 20.61 -0.07
N LEU A 390 -3.05 19.83 1.01
CA LEU A 390 -3.49 18.43 1.06
C LEU A 390 -5.00 18.33 1.35
N LEU A 391 -5.52 19.22 2.21
CA LEU A 391 -6.93 19.25 2.63
C LEU A 391 -7.92 19.60 1.49
N GLY A 392 -7.47 20.25 0.43
CA GLY A 392 -8.28 20.61 -0.76
C GLY A 392 -8.01 19.74 -1.99
N SER A 393 -7.19 18.70 -1.87
CA SER A 393 -6.85 17.83 -3.00
C SER A 393 -7.94 16.77 -3.22
N ASN A 394 -8.35 16.53 -4.46
CA ASN A 394 -9.29 15.44 -4.84
C ASN A 394 -8.71 14.03 -4.60
N ALA A 395 -7.56 13.92 -3.92
CA ALA A 395 -6.93 12.64 -3.61
C ALA A 395 -7.71 11.96 -2.49
N SER A 396 -8.01 10.67 -2.65
CA SER A 396 -8.63 9.89 -1.58
C SER A 396 -7.66 9.74 -0.40
N GLY A 397 -8.17 9.52 0.83
CA GLY A 397 -7.31 9.27 1.99
C GLY A 397 -6.31 8.11 1.77
N GLU A 398 -6.72 7.09 1.00
CA GLU A 398 -5.85 5.96 0.59
C GLU A 398 -4.70 6.37 -0.34
N GLU A 399 -4.84 7.44 -1.14
CA GLU A 399 -3.76 7.96 -2.00
C GLU A 399 -2.72 8.76 -1.21
N ILE A 400 -3.13 9.42 -0.11
CA ILE A 400 -2.24 10.17 0.79
C ILE A 400 -1.38 9.22 1.64
N ASP A 401 -1.87 8.00 1.90
CA ASP A 401 -1.12 6.94 2.59
C ASP A 401 0.09 6.43 1.77
N ASN A 402 0.17 6.74 0.46
CA ASN A 402 1.34 6.46 -0.34
C ASN A 402 2.41 7.56 -0.18
N VAL A 403 3.51 7.22 0.51
CA VAL A 403 4.63 8.14 0.80
C VAL A 403 5.18 8.86 -0.44
N LEU A 404 5.24 8.21 -1.61
CA LEU A 404 5.71 8.82 -2.85
C LEU A 404 4.73 9.86 -3.40
N VAL A 405 3.43 9.59 -3.29
CA VAL A 405 2.38 10.54 -3.69
C VAL A 405 2.38 11.74 -2.77
N LEU A 406 2.42 11.51 -1.45
CA LEU A 406 2.52 12.58 -0.45
C LEU A 406 3.74 13.47 -0.70
N LEU A 407 4.91 12.89 -0.92
CA LEU A 407 6.13 13.63 -1.23
C LEU A 407 6.01 14.48 -2.49
N LYS A 408 5.41 13.92 -3.54
CA LYS A 408 5.18 14.64 -4.80
C LYS A 408 4.24 15.84 -4.58
N LEU A 409 3.16 15.65 -3.81
CA LEU A 409 2.20 16.72 -3.50
C LEU A 409 2.85 17.81 -2.65
N ILE A 410 3.56 17.46 -1.57
CA ILE A 410 4.25 18.42 -0.72
C ILE A 410 5.25 19.26 -1.54
N ASN A 411 6.12 18.61 -2.33
CA ASN A 411 7.11 19.33 -3.14
C ASN A 411 6.47 20.22 -4.21
N LYS A 412 5.29 19.87 -4.72
CA LYS A 412 4.54 20.68 -5.68
C LYS A 412 3.85 21.87 -5.00
N ASN A 413 3.17 21.64 -3.88
CA ASN A 413 2.22 22.58 -3.30
C ASN A 413 2.87 23.57 -2.32
N CYS A 414 3.87 23.12 -1.56
CA CYS A 414 4.41 23.92 -0.44
C CYS A 414 5.32 25.08 -0.87
N THR A 415 5.78 25.12 -2.13
CA THR A 415 6.78 26.11 -2.59
C THR A 415 6.35 27.55 -2.33
N GLY A 416 5.09 27.90 -2.63
CA GLY A 416 4.57 29.25 -2.43
C GLY A 416 4.47 29.63 -0.95
N SER A 417 3.75 28.80 -0.18
CA SER A 417 3.54 29.00 1.27
C SER A 417 4.85 29.05 2.05
N PHE A 418 5.81 28.18 1.70
CA PHE A 418 7.12 28.13 2.33
C PHE A 418 7.94 29.39 2.00
N ARG A 419 7.93 29.84 0.74
CA ARG A 419 8.59 31.10 0.34
C ARG A 419 8.04 32.28 1.10
N GLU A 420 6.72 32.43 1.16
CA GLU A 420 6.09 33.53 1.89
C GLU A 420 6.46 33.52 3.38
N CYS A 421 6.44 32.33 4.00
CA CYS A 421 6.84 32.17 5.39
C CYS A 421 8.30 32.58 5.62
N LEU A 422 9.22 32.13 4.76
CA LEU A 422 10.63 32.45 4.87
C LEU A 422 10.91 33.94 4.61
N THR A 423 10.22 34.56 3.64
CA THR A 423 10.29 36.02 3.42
C THR A 423 9.89 36.79 4.67
N ARG A 424 8.78 36.41 5.32
CA ARG A 424 8.32 37.05 6.56
C ARG A 424 9.35 36.93 7.68
N LEU A 425 9.96 35.75 7.82
CA LEU A 425 10.99 35.50 8.83
C LEU A 425 12.27 36.31 8.58
N LEU A 426 12.71 36.42 7.32
CA LEU A 426 13.89 37.20 6.96
C LEU A 426 13.66 38.72 7.02
N SER A 427 12.40 39.17 6.91
CA SER A 427 12.04 40.60 6.94
C SER A 427 11.77 41.10 8.37
N ASP A 428 11.71 40.21 9.35
CA ASP A 428 11.49 40.54 10.76
C ASP A 428 12.78 41.11 11.37
N GLY A 429 13.03 42.40 11.16
CA GLY A 429 14.21 43.12 11.65
C GLY A 429 14.29 43.26 13.18
N THR A 430 13.36 42.66 13.93
CA THR A 430 13.41 42.61 15.41
C THR A 430 14.17 41.39 15.94
N LYS A 431 14.55 40.45 15.06
CA LYS A 431 15.22 39.19 15.41
C LYS A 431 16.64 39.13 14.87
N GLU A 432 17.44 38.25 15.47
CA GLU A 432 18.76 37.89 14.97
C GLU A 432 18.68 37.40 13.51
N PRO A 433 19.69 37.71 12.68
CA PRO A 433 19.71 37.27 11.28
C PRO A 433 19.72 35.73 11.20
N ILE A 434 18.96 35.18 10.26
CA ILE A 434 18.89 33.73 10.05
C ILE A 434 20.19 33.26 9.37
N ALA A 435 21.01 32.50 10.10
CA ALA A 435 22.29 31.99 9.59
C ALA A 435 22.13 30.98 8.45
N CYS A 436 21.21 30.01 8.59
CA CYS A 436 20.94 29.03 7.56
C CYS A 436 19.54 28.41 7.68
N LEU A 437 19.16 27.70 6.62
CA LEU A 437 17.97 26.84 6.58
C LEU A 437 18.37 25.37 6.64
N ILE A 438 17.77 24.61 7.56
CA ILE A 438 17.94 23.14 7.64
C ILE A 438 16.65 22.45 7.22
N THR A 439 16.73 21.52 6.27
CA THR A 439 15.54 20.79 5.76
C THR A 439 15.84 19.33 5.46
N ASP A 440 14.85 18.46 5.56
CA ASP A 440 14.94 17.08 5.05
C ASP A 440 15.22 17.07 3.53
N ALA A 441 16.13 16.19 3.09
CA ALA A 441 16.51 16.05 1.68
C ALA A 441 15.34 15.74 0.74
N LEU A 442 14.30 15.08 1.23
CA LEU A 442 13.10 14.73 0.45
C LEU A 442 12.25 15.95 0.10
N LEU A 443 12.40 17.07 0.83
CA LEU A 443 11.78 18.36 0.54
C LEU A 443 12.63 19.17 -0.45
N HIS A 444 12.92 18.57 -1.61
CA HIS A 444 13.83 19.09 -2.61
C HIS A 444 13.40 20.47 -3.17
N PHE A 445 12.12 20.84 -3.08
CA PHE A 445 11.64 22.17 -3.48
C PHE A 445 12.31 23.33 -2.70
N THR A 446 12.78 23.06 -1.48
CA THR A 446 13.33 24.08 -0.58
C THR A 446 14.67 24.65 -1.05
N GLN A 447 15.44 23.95 -1.89
CA GLN A 447 16.70 24.50 -2.44
C GLN A 447 16.45 25.77 -3.24
N ALA A 448 15.53 25.71 -4.21
CA ALA A 448 15.28 26.83 -5.11
C ALA A 448 14.74 28.05 -4.36
N VAL A 449 14.01 27.84 -3.25
CA VAL A 449 13.57 28.92 -2.38
C VAL A 449 14.75 29.53 -1.64
N ALA A 450 15.61 28.70 -1.02
CA ALA A 450 16.81 29.16 -0.32
C ALA A 450 17.75 29.95 -1.23
N ASP A 451 18.04 29.44 -2.44
CA ASP A 451 18.88 30.10 -3.44
C ASP A 451 18.32 31.47 -3.83
N SER A 452 17.00 31.57 -4.04
CA SER A 452 16.33 32.83 -4.41
C SER A 452 16.43 33.91 -3.32
N MET A 453 16.70 33.48 -2.08
CA MET A 453 16.84 34.33 -0.90
C MET A 453 18.29 34.48 -0.45
N LYS A 454 19.25 33.87 -1.17
CA LYS A 454 20.67 33.80 -0.81
C LYS A 454 20.91 33.26 0.61
N LEU A 455 20.05 32.34 1.05
CA LEU A 455 20.15 31.72 2.37
C LEU A 455 20.88 30.37 2.26
N PRO A 456 21.99 30.15 2.99
CA PRO A 456 22.64 28.84 3.01
C PRO A 456 21.67 27.75 3.44
N ARG A 457 21.67 26.63 2.72
CA ARG A 457 20.80 25.49 3.03
C ARG A 457 21.63 24.27 3.38
N ILE A 458 21.43 23.74 4.58
CA ILE A 458 21.98 22.45 5.01
C ILE A 458 20.88 21.41 4.92
N VAL A 459 21.22 20.23 4.39
CA VAL A 459 20.27 19.14 4.20
C VAL A 459 20.41 18.11 5.32
N LEU A 460 19.28 17.67 5.86
CA LEU A 460 19.20 16.58 6.81
C LEU A 460 18.84 15.27 6.09
N ARG A 461 19.59 14.21 6.36
CA ARG A 461 19.27 12.84 5.97
C ARG A 461 18.85 12.00 7.16
N THR A 462 17.68 11.40 7.00
CA THR A 462 16.99 10.62 8.02
C THR A 462 17.12 9.10 7.83
N SER A 463 17.77 8.68 6.73
CA SER A 463 18.25 7.31 6.49
C SER A 463 19.76 7.21 6.77
N ASN A 464 20.31 6.00 6.65
CA ASN A 464 21.76 5.76 6.63
C ASN A 464 22.40 6.02 5.25
N ILE A 465 23.73 5.96 5.22
CA ILE A 465 24.52 6.24 4.01
C ILE A 465 24.52 5.03 3.07
N SER A 466 24.63 3.82 3.61
CA SER A 466 24.59 2.54 2.89
C SER A 466 23.36 2.42 1.98
N SER A 467 22.15 2.58 2.53
CA SER A 467 20.90 2.61 1.75
C SER A 467 20.89 3.76 0.74
N PHE A 468 21.34 4.96 1.14
CA PHE A 468 21.36 6.10 0.25
C PHE A 468 22.21 5.87 -1.00
N LEU A 469 23.39 5.24 -0.86
CA LEU A 469 24.24 4.92 -2.02
C LEU A 469 23.54 3.96 -3.00
N VAL A 470 22.78 2.98 -2.49
CA VAL A 470 21.96 2.08 -3.31
C VAL A 470 20.85 2.86 -4.04
N PHE A 471 20.14 3.76 -3.34
CA PHE A 471 19.17 4.66 -3.98
C PHE A 471 19.82 5.58 -5.01
N ALA A 472 21.02 6.09 -4.74
CA ALA A 472 21.74 6.97 -5.64
C ALA A 472 22.18 6.26 -6.94
N ALA A 473 22.42 4.96 -6.87
CA ALA A 473 22.71 4.12 -8.03
C ALA A 473 21.47 3.76 -8.87
N TYR A 474 20.26 4.07 -8.41
CA TYR A 474 19.02 3.68 -9.09
C TYR A 474 18.96 4.06 -10.59
N PRO A 475 19.35 5.28 -11.03
CA PRO A 475 19.39 5.61 -12.45
C PRO A 475 20.28 4.65 -13.28
N LEU A 476 21.45 4.31 -12.76
CA LEU A 476 22.39 3.38 -13.40
C LEU A 476 21.84 1.95 -13.42
N LEU A 477 21.20 1.52 -12.33
CA LEU A 477 20.55 0.21 -12.26
C LEU A 477 19.41 0.09 -13.27
N GLN A 478 18.67 1.18 -13.49
CA GLN A 478 17.62 1.24 -14.52
C GLN A 478 18.21 1.17 -15.93
N GLU A 479 19.28 1.92 -16.22
CA GLU A 479 19.98 1.89 -17.51
C GLU A 479 20.52 0.49 -17.84
N LYS A 480 21.10 -0.19 -16.84
CA LYS A 480 21.61 -1.56 -16.97
C LYS A 480 20.52 -2.65 -17.02
N GLY A 481 19.25 -2.27 -16.96
CA GLY A 481 18.12 -3.21 -17.10
C GLY A 481 17.78 -4.03 -15.86
N PHE A 482 18.38 -3.75 -14.69
CA PHE A 482 18.07 -4.47 -13.44
C PHE A 482 16.64 -4.22 -12.93
N ILE A 483 16.04 -3.09 -13.30
CA ILE A 483 14.67 -2.72 -12.90
C ILE A 483 13.60 -3.34 -13.83
N SER A 484 13.95 -3.62 -15.10
CA SER A 484 13.02 -4.07 -16.14
C SER A 484 13.06 -5.58 -16.43
N SER A 485 14.05 -6.33 -15.93
CA SER A 485 14.31 -7.72 -16.33
C SER A 485 13.42 -8.79 -15.65
N GLN A 486 13.39 -9.98 -16.27
CA GLN A 486 12.76 -11.21 -15.80
C GLN A 486 13.53 -11.90 -14.65
N ASP A 487 14.75 -11.45 -14.33
CA ASP A 487 15.66 -12.05 -13.31
C ASP A 487 15.34 -11.63 -11.88
N ARG A 488 14.05 -11.52 -11.57
CA ARG A 488 13.53 -10.95 -10.33
C ARG A 488 13.74 -11.83 -9.08
N GLN A 489 14.44 -12.94 -9.22
CA GLN A 489 14.76 -13.89 -8.15
C GLN A 489 16.28 -14.16 -8.05
N SER A 490 17.10 -13.39 -8.77
CA SER A 490 18.54 -13.60 -8.76
C SER A 490 19.15 -13.28 -7.39
N GLU A 491 19.89 -14.25 -6.85
CA GLU A 491 20.70 -14.13 -5.63
C GLU A 491 22.04 -13.44 -5.88
N ALA A 492 22.35 -13.09 -7.13
CA ALA A 492 23.60 -12.43 -7.47
C ALA A 492 23.71 -11.05 -6.78
N PRO A 493 24.93 -10.62 -6.43
CA PRO A 493 25.13 -9.30 -5.86
C PRO A 493 24.70 -8.16 -6.80
N LEU A 494 24.20 -7.08 -6.22
CA LEU A 494 23.72 -5.89 -6.92
C LEU A 494 24.88 -4.96 -7.23
N LEU A 495 25.51 -5.14 -8.40
CA LEU A 495 26.63 -4.30 -8.86
C LEU A 495 27.66 -4.04 -7.74
N ASP A 496 28.10 -2.79 -7.57
CA ASP A 496 29.09 -2.34 -6.58
C ASP A 496 28.60 -2.44 -5.11
N PHE A 497 27.44 -3.07 -4.88
CA PHE A 497 26.84 -3.31 -3.56
C PHE A 497 26.80 -4.82 -3.27
N PRO A 498 27.92 -5.43 -2.83
CA PRO A 498 28.02 -6.88 -2.69
C PRO A 498 27.04 -7.47 -1.66
N SER A 499 26.64 -6.66 -0.67
CA SER A 499 25.72 -7.04 0.40
C SER A 499 24.25 -7.06 -0.04
N VAL A 500 23.90 -6.37 -1.12
CA VAL A 500 22.53 -6.30 -1.64
C VAL A 500 22.41 -7.22 -2.83
N LYS A 501 21.28 -7.92 -2.98
CA LYS A 501 21.05 -8.87 -4.08
C LYS A 501 20.11 -8.30 -5.13
N VAL A 502 20.19 -8.80 -6.35
CA VAL A 502 19.28 -8.37 -7.45
C VAL A 502 17.81 -8.61 -7.10
N LYS A 503 17.48 -9.72 -6.41
CA LYS A 503 16.11 -9.99 -5.93
C LYS A 503 15.55 -8.92 -4.98
N ASP A 504 16.43 -8.21 -4.25
CA ASP A 504 16.05 -7.20 -3.25
C ASP A 504 15.50 -5.92 -3.88
N ILE A 505 15.81 -5.65 -5.16
CA ILE A 505 15.35 -4.49 -5.93
C ILE A 505 13.84 -4.29 -5.84
N ARG A 506 13.05 -5.38 -5.83
CA ARG A 506 11.59 -5.30 -5.74
C ARG A 506 11.11 -4.62 -4.47
N ILE A 507 11.78 -4.87 -3.35
CA ILE A 507 11.41 -4.36 -2.03
C ILE A 507 11.99 -2.96 -1.85
N ILE A 508 13.18 -2.70 -2.37
CA ILE A 508 13.84 -1.39 -2.32
C ILE A 508 13.09 -0.36 -3.18
N PHE A 509 12.70 -0.73 -4.40
CA PHE A 509 12.12 0.15 -5.41
C PHE A 509 10.68 -0.27 -5.75
N THR A 510 9.83 -0.44 -4.73
CA THR A 510 8.41 -0.79 -4.92
C THR A 510 7.62 0.33 -5.64
N GLY A 511 6.62 -0.04 -6.44
CA GLY A 511 5.60 0.89 -6.92
C GLY A 511 5.92 1.55 -8.26
N ASN A 512 5.86 2.89 -8.31
CA ASN A 512 5.96 3.73 -9.50
C ASN A 512 7.43 4.04 -9.86
N PRO A 513 8.07 3.32 -10.81
CA PRO A 513 9.51 3.42 -11.05
C PRO A 513 9.91 4.80 -11.60
N GLU A 514 9.05 5.40 -12.42
CA GLU A 514 9.24 6.71 -13.03
C GLU A 514 9.13 7.85 -12.00
N GLY A 515 8.16 7.74 -11.08
CA GLY A 515 8.01 8.69 -9.98
C GLY A 515 9.20 8.64 -9.02
N LEU A 516 9.68 7.43 -8.73
CA LEU A 516 10.85 7.20 -7.88
C LEU A 516 12.14 7.70 -8.55
N TYR A 517 12.33 7.43 -9.85
CA TYR A 517 13.44 7.97 -10.63
C TYR A 517 13.54 9.49 -10.53
N LYS A 518 12.41 10.18 -10.76
CA LYS A 518 12.33 11.64 -10.67
C LYS A 518 12.62 12.16 -9.27
N LEU A 519 12.09 11.50 -8.24
CA LEU A 519 12.32 11.88 -6.85
C LEU A 519 13.80 11.73 -6.46
N ILE A 520 14.42 10.60 -6.79
CA ILE A 520 15.84 10.32 -6.51
C ILE A 520 16.73 11.31 -7.25
N GLY A 521 16.47 11.54 -8.55
CA GLY A 521 17.23 12.50 -9.34
C GLY A 521 17.14 13.92 -8.77
N ALA A 522 15.94 14.36 -8.37
CA ALA A 522 15.75 15.64 -7.71
C ALA A 522 16.49 15.71 -6.36
N LEU A 523 16.37 14.67 -5.54
CA LEU A 523 17.02 14.59 -4.23
C LEU A 523 18.54 14.68 -4.34
N ILE A 524 19.18 13.87 -5.20
CA ILE A 524 20.64 13.88 -5.40
C ILE A 524 21.10 15.25 -5.87
N LYS A 525 20.41 15.81 -6.87
CA LYS A 525 20.75 17.14 -7.42
C LYS A 525 20.74 18.20 -6.34
N GLN A 526 19.69 18.24 -5.51
CA GLN A 526 19.55 19.27 -4.48
C GLN A 526 20.45 19.02 -3.27
N MET A 527 20.76 17.77 -2.94
CA MET A 527 21.79 17.48 -1.93
C MET A 527 23.14 18.02 -2.37
N LYS A 528 23.56 17.78 -3.63
CA LYS A 528 24.84 18.33 -4.16
C LYS A 528 24.88 19.86 -4.22
N ALA A 529 23.72 20.50 -4.36
CA ALA A 529 23.60 21.96 -4.38
C ALA A 529 23.55 22.59 -2.97
N SER A 530 23.37 21.78 -1.92
CA SER A 530 23.30 22.28 -0.55
C SER A 530 24.67 22.69 -0.01
N SER A 531 24.67 23.52 1.03
CA SER A 531 25.86 23.99 1.73
C SER A 531 26.50 22.90 2.61
N GLY A 532 25.80 21.80 2.90
CA GLY A 532 26.30 20.68 3.69
C GLY A 532 25.21 19.66 4.00
N ILE A 533 25.59 18.45 4.42
CA ILE A 533 24.67 17.35 4.72
C ILE A 533 24.87 16.84 6.14
N ILE A 534 23.80 16.82 6.93
CA ILE A 534 23.75 16.20 8.26
C ILE A 534 23.19 14.78 8.13
N TRP A 535 23.87 13.80 8.73
CA TRP A 535 23.44 12.41 8.76
C TRP A 535 23.14 11.95 10.19
N ASN A 536 22.03 11.23 10.36
CA ASN A 536 21.79 10.46 11.57
C ASN A 536 22.52 9.12 11.52
N THR A 537 23.85 9.16 11.54
CA THR A 537 24.71 7.99 11.62
C THR A 537 26.01 8.39 12.32
N PHE A 538 26.87 7.43 12.62
CA PHE A 538 28.18 7.67 13.23
C PHE A 538 29.28 6.96 12.42
N SER A 539 30.48 7.54 12.42
CA SER A 539 31.56 7.13 11.51
C SER A 539 31.96 5.67 11.66
N GLU A 540 31.99 5.15 12.89
CA GLU A 540 32.45 3.79 13.19
C GLU A 540 31.51 2.68 12.70
N LEU A 541 30.30 3.04 12.22
CA LEU A 541 29.31 2.11 11.66
C LEU A 541 29.38 2.00 10.14
N GLU A 542 29.67 3.12 9.45
CA GLU A 542 29.55 3.29 7.99
C GLU A 542 30.79 3.97 7.37
N GLU A 543 31.99 3.64 7.87
CA GLU A 543 33.25 4.29 7.45
C GLU A 543 33.51 4.14 5.93
N SER A 544 33.32 2.94 5.37
CA SER A 544 33.51 2.66 3.93
C SER A 544 32.51 3.45 3.07
N GLU A 545 31.27 3.53 3.52
CA GLU A 545 30.20 4.22 2.82
C GLU A 545 30.39 5.74 2.90
N LEU A 546 30.89 6.27 4.02
CA LEU A 546 31.28 7.68 4.18
C LEU A 546 32.37 8.09 3.19
N VAL A 547 33.41 7.27 3.02
CA VAL A 547 34.48 7.53 2.04
C VAL A 547 33.91 7.56 0.62
N THR A 548 33.05 6.59 0.29
CA THR A 548 32.39 6.51 -1.02
C THR A 548 31.47 7.71 -1.26
N LEU A 549 30.72 8.15 -0.25
CA LEU A 549 29.85 9.31 -0.31
C LEU A 549 30.65 10.59 -0.58
N ALA A 550 31.76 10.80 0.14
CA ALA A 550 32.61 11.99 0.00
C ALA A 550 33.21 12.14 -1.41
N GLN A 551 33.47 11.04 -2.12
CA GLN A 551 33.92 11.09 -3.52
C GLN A 551 32.86 11.65 -4.47
N HIS A 552 31.58 11.46 -4.16
CA HIS A 552 30.45 11.84 -5.03
C HIS A 552 29.79 13.16 -4.62
N PHE A 553 30.00 13.59 -3.37
CA PHE A 553 29.43 14.80 -2.77
C PHE A 553 30.58 15.69 -2.25
N PRO A 554 31.10 16.61 -3.08
CA PRO A 554 32.19 17.51 -2.70
C PRO A 554 31.69 18.68 -1.85
N ILE A 555 30.93 18.37 -0.81
CA ILE A 555 30.36 19.32 0.16
C ILE A 555 30.56 18.77 1.58
N PRO A 556 30.51 19.63 2.62
CA PRO A 556 30.67 19.17 4.00
C PRO A 556 29.63 18.11 4.40
N ILE A 557 30.09 17.04 5.02
CA ILE A 557 29.29 15.91 5.50
C ILE A 557 29.47 15.79 7.01
N PHE A 558 28.36 15.75 7.75
CA PHE A 558 28.34 15.77 9.21
C PHE A 558 27.57 14.55 9.76
N PRO A 559 28.24 13.40 10.01
CA PRO A 559 27.64 12.28 10.74
C PRO A 559 27.58 12.60 12.24
N ILE A 560 26.45 13.16 12.70
CA ILE A 560 26.28 13.59 14.10
C ILE A 560 25.40 12.64 14.92
N GLY A 561 24.93 11.54 14.33
CA GLY A 561 24.07 10.57 14.99
C GLY A 561 24.78 9.74 16.06
N PRO A 562 24.04 8.92 16.83
CA PRO A 562 22.58 8.76 16.80
C PRO A 562 21.82 9.88 17.53
N PHE A 563 20.87 10.54 16.88
CA PHE A 563 20.21 11.75 17.42
C PHE A 563 19.47 11.53 18.73
N HIS A 564 18.80 10.38 18.89
CA HIS A 564 17.97 10.08 20.05
C HIS A 564 18.79 9.95 21.36
N LYS A 565 20.12 9.85 21.29
CA LYS A 565 20.99 9.84 22.48
C LYS A 565 21.32 11.23 23.02
N TYR A 566 21.14 12.30 22.22
CA TYR A 566 21.31 13.67 22.69
C TYR A 566 20.10 14.16 23.48
N PHE A 567 18.90 13.82 23.02
CA PHE A 567 17.64 14.16 23.68
C PHE A 567 16.67 12.99 23.59
N THR A 568 16.11 12.61 24.73
CA THR A 568 14.95 11.73 24.77
C THR A 568 13.77 12.47 24.13
N ALA A 569 13.30 12.02 22.96
CA ALA A 569 12.17 12.64 22.30
C ALA A 569 10.93 12.58 23.20
N SER A 570 10.26 13.72 23.40
CA SER A 570 8.91 13.75 23.97
C SER A 570 7.95 12.99 23.06
N SER A 571 7.05 12.17 23.62
CA SER A 571 6.13 11.33 22.83
C SER A 571 5.27 12.18 21.90
N SER A 572 5.59 12.19 20.60
CA SER A 572 4.81 12.91 19.58
C SER A 572 3.71 12.06 18.95
N SER A 573 3.68 10.75 19.23
CA SER A 573 2.66 9.85 18.71
C SER A 573 1.27 10.30 19.11
N LEU A 574 0.37 10.33 18.11
CA LEU A 574 -1.07 10.55 18.35
C LEU A 574 -1.66 9.47 19.28
N LEU A 575 -1.02 8.30 19.32
CA LEU A 575 -1.30 7.23 20.27
C LEU A 575 -0.49 7.46 21.55
N GLU A 576 -1.19 7.46 22.67
CA GLU A 576 -0.60 7.50 24.00
C GLU A 576 0.26 6.25 24.23
N GLN A 577 1.45 6.43 24.80
CA GLN A 577 2.37 5.32 25.06
C GLN A 577 1.83 4.44 26.19
N ASP A 578 1.64 3.16 25.91
CA ASP A 578 1.14 2.21 26.89
C ASP A 578 2.27 1.80 27.85
N ARG A 579 2.34 2.50 28.98
CA ARG A 579 3.31 2.28 30.07
C ARG A 579 3.17 0.90 30.73
N SER A 580 2.07 0.17 30.52
CA SER A 580 1.93 -1.22 30.99
C SER A 580 3.01 -2.12 30.39
N SER A 581 3.57 -1.74 29.23
CA SER A 581 4.71 -2.41 28.61
C SER A 581 5.88 -2.52 29.58
N ILE A 582 6.23 -1.44 30.28
CA ILE A 582 7.36 -1.42 31.21
C ILE A 582 7.04 -2.24 32.45
N SER A 583 5.86 -2.03 33.05
CA SER A 583 5.44 -2.81 34.21
C SER A 583 5.38 -4.31 33.95
N TRP A 584 5.03 -4.73 32.73
CA TRP A 584 5.05 -6.14 32.34
C TRP A 584 6.48 -6.66 32.14
N LEU A 585 7.38 -5.85 31.57
CA LEU A 585 8.80 -6.18 31.38
C LEU A 585 9.56 -6.32 32.70
N ASP A 586 9.22 -5.53 33.73
CA ASP A 586 9.82 -5.60 35.07
C ASP A 586 9.67 -6.98 35.72
N LEU A 587 8.64 -7.74 35.31
CA LEU A 587 8.34 -9.09 35.81
C LEU A 587 9.09 -10.20 35.05
N GLN A 588 9.80 -9.86 33.98
CA GLN A 588 10.46 -10.82 33.10
C GLN A 588 11.94 -11.01 33.45
N LYS A 589 12.50 -12.15 33.04
CA LYS A 589 13.93 -12.41 33.23
C LYS A 589 14.76 -11.54 32.28
N PRO A 590 16.01 -11.22 32.64
CA PRO A 590 16.91 -10.52 31.73
C PRO A 590 17.06 -11.25 30.39
N LYS A 591 17.04 -10.48 29.30
CA LYS A 591 17.19 -10.96 27.92
C LYS A 591 16.24 -12.10 27.51
N SER A 592 15.06 -12.22 28.13
CA SER A 592 14.10 -13.29 27.85
C SER A 592 12.93 -12.88 26.96
N VAL A 593 12.79 -11.59 26.64
CA VAL A 593 11.64 -11.05 25.90
C VAL A 593 12.02 -10.70 24.47
N LEU A 594 11.22 -11.19 23.51
CA LEU A 594 11.23 -10.71 22.13
C LEU A 594 10.33 -9.47 22.01
N TYR A 595 10.91 -8.32 21.67
CA TYR A 595 10.12 -7.14 21.30
C TYR A 595 9.76 -7.22 19.80
N VAL A 596 8.52 -6.91 19.44
CA VAL A 596 8.01 -6.99 18.06
C VAL A 596 7.33 -5.68 17.66
N SER A 597 7.86 -4.98 16.65
CA SER A 597 7.32 -3.71 16.15
C SER A 597 7.70 -3.46 14.68
N PHE A 598 6.71 -3.16 13.85
CA PHE A 598 6.88 -2.93 12.40
C PHE A 598 6.76 -1.44 12.02
N GLY A 599 7.05 -0.55 12.98
CA GLY A 599 7.06 0.89 12.75
C GLY A 599 5.67 1.50 12.57
N SER A 600 5.64 2.75 12.10
CA SER A 600 4.45 3.59 12.08
C SER A 600 3.74 3.67 10.72
N ILE A 601 4.24 3.00 9.68
CA ILE A 601 3.67 3.11 8.32
C ILE A 601 3.37 1.74 7.72
N ALA A 602 4.15 0.71 8.07
CA ALA A 602 3.93 -0.63 7.50
C ALA A 602 2.51 -1.12 7.79
N ALA A 603 1.89 -1.65 6.74
CA ALA A 603 0.63 -2.38 6.80
C ALA A 603 0.92 -3.85 6.55
N ILE A 604 0.21 -4.73 7.26
CA ILE A 604 0.40 -6.18 7.23
C ILE A 604 -0.87 -6.81 6.64
N ASP A 605 -0.71 -7.75 5.73
CA ASP A 605 -1.82 -8.54 5.22
C ASP A 605 -2.32 -9.50 6.29
N GLU A 606 -3.64 -9.74 6.33
CA GLU A 606 -4.26 -10.59 7.37
C GLU A 606 -3.62 -11.99 7.45
N ALA A 607 -3.28 -12.57 6.29
CA ALA A 607 -2.63 -13.87 6.22
C ALA A 607 -1.26 -13.89 6.90
N ASP A 608 -0.43 -12.88 6.65
CA ASP A 608 0.90 -12.74 7.26
C ASP A 608 0.77 -12.50 8.76
N PHE A 609 -0.17 -11.64 9.19
CA PHE A 609 -0.45 -11.39 10.60
C PHE A 609 -0.84 -12.67 11.35
N ILE A 610 -1.67 -13.52 10.75
CA ILE A 610 -2.05 -14.83 11.30
C ILE A 610 -0.84 -15.76 11.45
N GLU A 611 0.05 -15.80 10.46
CA GLU A 611 1.25 -16.63 10.53
C GLU A 611 2.28 -16.10 11.53
N MET A 612 2.41 -14.77 11.66
CA MET A 612 3.18 -14.12 12.73
C MET A 612 2.69 -14.53 14.11
N ALA A 613 1.38 -14.43 14.36
CA ALA A 613 0.77 -14.85 15.62
C ALA A 613 1.06 -16.34 15.90
N ARG A 614 0.89 -17.21 14.90
CA ARG A 614 1.20 -18.64 15.06
C ARG A 614 2.70 -18.89 15.34
N GLY A 615 3.60 -18.19 14.65
CA GLY A 615 5.04 -18.31 14.87
C GLY A 615 5.45 -17.88 16.28
N LEU A 616 4.91 -16.75 16.77
CA LEU A 616 5.11 -16.29 18.14
C LEU A 616 4.61 -17.31 19.16
N ALA A 617 3.40 -17.82 19.00
CA ALA A 617 2.82 -18.83 19.90
C ALA A 617 3.61 -20.14 19.92
N ASN A 618 4.13 -20.57 18.76
CA ASN A 618 4.92 -21.78 18.61
C ASN A 618 6.31 -21.67 19.22
N SER A 619 6.95 -20.49 19.15
CA SER A 619 8.31 -20.26 19.66
C SER A 619 8.47 -20.51 21.17
N LYS A 620 7.36 -20.48 21.92
CA LYS A 620 7.31 -20.54 23.39
C LYS A 620 8.06 -19.43 24.12
N GLN A 621 8.62 -18.46 23.40
CA GLN A 621 9.29 -17.29 23.99
C GLN A 621 8.27 -16.31 24.58
N GLN A 622 8.75 -15.47 25.50
CA GLN A 622 8.00 -14.30 25.97
C GLN A 622 8.10 -13.21 24.91
N PHE A 623 7.01 -12.48 24.65
CA PHE A 623 7.03 -11.42 23.65
C PHE A 623 6.18 -10.22 24.04
N LEU A 624 6.65 -9.03 23.67
CA LEU A 624 5.91 -7.79 23.68
C LEU A 624 5.66 -7.36 22.24
N TRP A 625 4.41 -7.32 21.80
CA TRP A 625 4.05 -7.05 20.41
C TRP A 625 3.23 -5.76 20.29
N VAL A 626 3.78 -4.81 19.53
CA VAL A 626 3.07 -3.60 19.13
C VAL A 626 2.22 -3.89 17.88
N VAL A 627 0.90 -3.84 18.04
CA VAL A 627 -0.06 -3.93 16.93
C VAL A 627 -0.85 -2.63 16.91
N ARG A 628 -0.58 -1.73 15.97
CA ARG A 628 -1.30 -0.44 15.91
C ARG A 628 -2.68 -0.66 15.33
N PRO A 629 -3.68 0.16 15.70
CA PRO A 629 -4.95 0.17 15.02
C PRO A 629 -4.76 0.31 13.50
N ARG A 630 -5.54 -0.43 12.71
CA ARG A 630 -5.50 -0.42 11.23
C ARG A 630 -4.17 -0.81 10.59
N THR A 631 -3.23 -1.38 11.35
CA THR A 631 -2.01 -2.00 10.76
C THR A 631 -2.38 -3.14 9.83
N ILE A 632 -3.45 -3.88 10.17
CA ILE A 632 -3.90 -5.05 9.42
C ILE A 632 -4.94 -4.63 8.40
N ARG A 633 -4.72 -4.96 7.13
CA ARG A 633 -5.65 -4.57 6.08
C ARG A 633 -7.04 -5.18 6.32
N GLY A 634 -8.06 -4.32 6.41
CA GLY A 634 -9.45 -4.73 6.63
C GLY A 634 -9.81 -5.05 8.09
N SER A 635 -8.91 -4.84 9.06
CA SER A 635 -9.17 -5.02 10.49
C SER A 635 -8.84 -3.78 11.30
N GLU A 636 -9.58 -3.51 12.38
CA GLU A 636 -9.34 -2.33 13.21
C GLU A 636 -8.20 -2.55 14.21
N TRP A 637 -8.01 -3.76 14.76
CA TRP A 637 -6.90 -4.06 15.66
C TRP A 637 -6.56 -5.56 15.75
N LEU A 638 -7.24 -6.32 16.61
CA LEU A 638 -6.88 -7.73 16.92
C LEU A 638 -7.93 -8.75 16.45
N GLU A 639 -8.95 -8.30 15.69
CA GLU A 639 -10.02 -9.17 15.18
C GLU A 639 -9.49 -10.30 14.29
N ALA A 640 -8.36 -10.08 13.64
CA ALA A 640 -7.66 -11.03 12.80
C ALA A 640 -6.85 -12.09 13.57
N LEU A 641 -6.72 -11.99 14.90
CA LEU A 641 -5.99 -12.99 15.68
C LEU A 641 -6.65 -14.38 15.57
N PRO A 642 -5.86 -15.46 15.46
CA PRO A 642 -6.41 -16.81 15.46
C PRO A 642 -7.24 -17.08 16.71
N LYS A 643 -8.38 -17.76 16.54
CA LYS A 643 -9.21 -18.19 17.68
C LYS A 643 -8.37 -19.04 18.66
N GLY A 644 -8.44 -18.72 19.95
CA GLY A 644 -7.65 -19.41 20.98
C GLY A 644 -6.23 -18.89 21.15
N PHE A 645 -5.80 -17.87 20.39
CA PHE A 645 -4.43 -17.37 20.44
C PHE A 645 -4.08 -16.78 21.81
N LEU A 646 -4.91 -15.89 22.35
CA LEU A 646 -4.66 -15.24 23.64
C LEU A 646 -4.60 -16.28 24.77
N GLU A 647 -5.44 -17.30 24.73
CA GLU A 647 -5.44 -18.42 25.66
C GLU A 647 -4.18 -19.29 25.51
N ALA A 648 -3.71 -19.52 24.29
CA ALA A 648 -2.51 -20.32 24.02
C ALA A 648 -1.20 -19.60 24.42
N VAL A 649 -1.17 -18.26 24.33
CA VAL A 649 0.00 -17.48 24.75
C VAL A 649 -0.01 -17.18 26.25
N GLY A 650 -1.18 -16.93 26.83
CA GLY A 650 -1.33 -16.59 28.24
C GLY A 650 -0.44 -15.41 28.64
N GLU A 651 0.15 -15.47 29.82
CA GLU A 651 1.03 -14.43 30.37
C GLU A 651 2.36 -14.23 29.62
N ARG A 652 2.69 -15.12 28.67
CA ARG A 652 3.92 -14.99 27.87
C ARG A 652 3.85 -13.89 26.81
N GLY A 653 2.65 -13.47 26.42
CA GLY A 653 2.46 -12.46 25.37
C GLY A 653 1.80 -11.22 25.92
N HIS A 654 2.41 -10.05 25.69
CA HIS A 654 1.81 -8.75 25.96
C HIS A 654 1.60 -8.00 24.65
N ILE A 655 0.37 -7.56 24.36
CA ILE A 655 0.03 -6.89 23.09
C ILE A 655 -0.50 -5.49 23.39
N VAL A 656 0.15 -4.49 22.81
CA VAL A 656 -0.20 -3.07 23.02
C VAL A 656 -0.39 -2.36 21.69
N LYS A 657 -1.14 -1.26 21.69
CA LYS A 657 -1.32 -0.42 20.48
C LYS A 657 -0.08 0.38 20.15
N TRP A 658 0.62 0.84 21.18
CA TRP A 658 1.79 1.68 21.05
C TRP A 658 2.64 1.56 22.32
N ALA A 659 3.94 1.31 22.16
CA ALA A 659 4.87 1.14 23.29
C ALA A 659 5.88 2.30 23.35
N PRO A 660 6.41 2.62 24.55
CA PRO A 660 7.58 3.49 24.69
C PRO A 660 8.84 2.76 24.18
N GLN A 661 8.99 2.62 22.85
CA GLN A 661 9.98 1.75 22.20
C GLN A 661 11.41 1.93 22.72
N HIS A 662 11.87 3.18 22.91
CA HIS A 662 13.20 3.45 23.46
C HIS A 662 13.38 2.86 24.87
N GLU A 663 12.40 3.02 25.76
CA GLU A 663 12.44 2.44 27.10
C GLU A 663 12.36 0.91 27.06
N VAL A 664 11.56 0.34 26.14
CA VAL A 664 11.47 -1.11 25.93
C VAL A 664 12.81 -1.68 25.46
N LEU A 665 13.47 -1.07 24.48
CA LEU A 665 14.77 -1.54 23.98
C LEU A 665 15.88 -1.38 25.02
N ALA A 666 15.83 -0.33 25.85
CA ALA A 666 16.76 -0.13 26.96
C ALA A 666 16.50 -1.07 28.14
N HIS A 667 15.33 -1.72 28.21
CA HIS A 667 14.95 -2.54 29.34
C HIS A 667 15.78 -3.86 29.42
N PRO A 668 16.33 -4.23 30.59
CA PRO A 668 17.18 -5.42 30.73
C PRO A 668 16.54 -6.76 30.32
N ALA A 669 15.21 -6.85 30.38
CA ALA A 669 14.46 -8.04 29.96
C ALA A 669 14.43 -8.25 28.43
N THR A 670 14.65 -7.21 27.64
CA THR A 670 14.60 -7.30 26.18
C THR A 670 15.81 -8.07 25.65
N GLY A 671 15.55 -9.20 24.99
CA GLY A 671 16.57 -10.12 24.49
C GLY A 671 16.83 -10.02 22.99
N ALA A 672 15.82 -9.67 22.21
CA ALA A 672 15.92 -9.40 20.78
C ALA A 672 14.77 -8.52 20.30
N PHE A 673 14.93 -7.95 19.11
CA PHE A 673 13.95 -7.08 18.47
C PHE A 673 13.58 -7.59 17.08
N TRP A 674 12.33 -8.03 16.90
CA TRP A 674 11.76 -8.28 15.59
C TRP A 674 11.21 -6.99 14.98
N THR A 675 11.88 -6.52 13.93
CA THR A 675 11.69 -5.19 13.34
C THR A 675 11.52 -5.25 11.83
N HIS A 676 10.85 -4.22 11.30
CA HIS A 676 10.84 -3.89 9.88
C HIS A 676 12.15 -3.24 9.37
N CYS A 677 13.15 -3.02 10.23
CA CYS A 677 14.47 -2.45 9.88
C CYS A 677 14.40 -1.00 9.41
N GLY A 678 13.48 -0.20 9.97
CA GLY A 678 13.52 1.25 9.77
C GLY A 678 14.69 1.88 10.52
N TRP A 679 15.43 2.77 9.87
CA TRP A 679 16.73 3.26 10.36
C TRP A 679 16.77 3.76 11.80
N ASN A 680 15.76 4.51 12.24
CA ASN A 680 15.72 4.99 13.63
C ASN A 680 15.56 3.83 14.63
N SER A 681 14.70 2.85 14.34
CA SER A 681 14.54 1.64 15.15
C SER A 681 15.84 0.82 15.17
N THR A 682 16.55 0.74 14.05
CA THR A 682 17.87 0.10 13.94
C THR A 682 18.89 0.79 14.86
N LEU A 683 18.98 2.12 14.81
CA LEU A 683 19.87 2.88 15.69
C LEU A 683 19.50 2.73 17.17
N GLU A 684 18.22 2.76 17.53
CA GLU A 684 17.76 2.52 18.91
C GLU A 684 18.20 1.13 19.40
N SER A 685 18.06 0.10 18.54
CA SER A 685 18.50 -1.27 18.86
C SER A 685 20.02 -1.37 19.03
N ILE A 686 20.81 -0.72 18.16
CA ILE A 686 22.28 -0.66 18.24
C ILE A 686 22.70 0.06 19.52
N CYS A 687 22.08 1.20 19.83
CA CYS A 687 22.36 1.97 21.04
C CYS A 687 22.10 1.18 22.32
N GLU A 688 21.11 0.29 22.29
CA GLU A 688 20.78 -0.53 23.46
C GLU A 688 21.38 -1.94 23.46
N GLY A 689 22.01 -2.35 22.36
CA GLY A 689 22.71 -3.63 22.25
C GLY A 689 21.76 -4.82 22.13
N VAL A 690 20.63 -4.61 21.46
CA VAL A 690 19.59 -5.63 21.25
C VAL A 690 19.68 -6.19 19.82
N PRO A 691 19.95 -7.49 19.62
CA PRO A 691 20.05 -8.09 18.29
C PRO A 691 18.68 -8.14 17.60
N MET A 692 18.68 -8.21 16.27
CA MET A 692 17.45 -8.03 15.48
C MET A 692 17.03 -9.27 14.68
N ILE A 693 15.72 -9.48 14.56
CA ILE A 693 15.11 -10.28 13.50
C ILE A 693 14.55 -9.29 12.48
N CYS A 694 15.02 -9.38 11.26
CA CYS A 694 14.84 -8.36 10.24
C CYS A 694 13.75 -8.81 9.25
N SER A 695 12.67 -8.05 9.13
CA SER A 695 11.55 -8.33 8.23
C SER A 695 11.17 -7.07 7.44
N PRO A 696 12.02 -6.68 6.48
CA PRO A 696 11.85 -5.43 5.74
C PRO A 696 10.58 -5.44 4.90
N SER A 697 9.87 -4.31 4.88
CA SER A 697 8.61 -4.15 4.14
C SER A 697 8.79 -3.39 2.83
N PHE A 698 9.51 -2.26 2.83
CA PHE A 698 9.71 -1.42 1.65
C PHE A 698 10.89 -0.45 1.81
N GLY A 699 11.36 0.11 0.71
CA GLY A 699 12.31 1.23 0.72
C GLY A 699 13.71 0.84 1.20
N ASP A 700 14.29 1.68 2.06
CA ASP A 700 15.62 1.48 2.65
C ASP A 700 15.74 0.23 3.51
N GLN A 701 14.63 -0.20 4.13
CA GLN A 701 14.57 -1.31 5.08
C GLN A 701 15.24 -2.59 4.59
N MET A 702 15.15 -2.93 3.30
CA MET A 702 15.79 -4.14 2.77
C MET A 702 17.32 -3.99 2.70
N VAL A 703 17.83 -2.81 2.37
CA VAL A 703 19.27 -2.56 2.42
C VAL A 703 19.75 -2.63 3.88
N ASP A 704 19.01 -1.99 4.79
CA ASP A 704 19.31 -1.98 6.22
C ASP A 704 19.38 -3.43 6.76
N ALA A 705 18.38 -4.25 6.44
CA ALA A 705 18.34 -5.65 6.83
C ALA A 705 19.53 -6.47 6.27
N ARG A 706 19.97 -6.20 5.04
CA ARG A 706 21.17 -6.86 4.46
C ARG A 706 22.46 -6.46 5.19
N TYR A 707 22.57 -5.21 5.63
CA TYR A 707 23.70 -4.76 6.43
C TYR A 707 23.67 -5.36 7.85
N GLU A 708 22.50 -5.38 8.49
CA GLU A 708 22.30 -5.98 9.80
C GLU A 708 22.64 -7.49 9.81
N ASP A 709 22.24 -8.21 8.77
CA ASP A 709 22.47 -9.66 8.60
C ASP A 709 23.90 -10.00 8.13
N GLY A 710 24.37 -9.37 7.06
CA GLY A 710 25.60 -9.79 6.36
C GLY A 710 26.86 -9.00 6.72
N VAL A 711 26.72 -7.70 7.03
CA VAL A 711 27.85 -6.78 7.22
C VAL A 711 28.19 -6.65 8.70
N TRP A 712 27.24 -6.13 9.48
CA TRP A 712 27.40 -5.92 10.92
C TRP A 712 27.19 -7.22 11.71
N LYS A 713 26.41 -8.16 11.15
CA LYS A 713 26.09 -9.47 11.77
C LYS A 713 25.49 -9.31 13.16
N ILE A 714 24.60 -8.33 13.31
CA ILE A 714 23.87 -8.00 14.55
C ILE A 714 22.38 -8.37 14.46
N GLY A 715 21.96 -8.87 13.31
CA GLY A 715 20.60 -9.33 13.09
C GLY A 715 20.55 -10.50 12.13
N MET A 716 19.32 -10.90 11.82
CA MET A 716 19.00 -12.01 10.93
C MET A 716 17.90 -11.62 9.97
N LEU A 717 18.16 -11.70 8.66
CA LEU A 717 17.10 -11.50 7.67
C LEU A 717 16.16 -12.72 7.63
N LEU A 718 14.88 -12.47 7.91
CA LEU A 718 13.80 -13.43 7.69
C LEU A 718 13.39 -13.38 6.22
N GLU A 719 14.04 -14.21 5.38
CA GLU A 719 13.76 -14.29 3.95
C GLU A 719 12.41 -14.98 3.62
N ASP A 720 11.75 -14.47 2.57
CA ASP A 720 10.48 -14.92 1.97
C ASP A 720 9.19 -14.66 2.79
N ALA A 721 8.08 -15.28 2.35
CA ALA A 721 6.75 -15.19 2.96
C ALA A 721 6.76 -15.48 4.47
N MET A 722 5.91 -14.76 5.21
CA MET A 722 5.70 -14.95 6.66
C MET A 722 5.10 -16.32 6.93
N GLU A 723 5.94 -17.34 7.04
CA GLU A 723 5.54 -18.69 7.41
C GLU A 723 5.82 -18.92 8.89
N ARG A 724 4.81 -19.39 9.65
CA ARG A 724 4.92 -19.61 11.10
C ARG A 724 6.15 -20.43 11.52
N ARG A 725 6.54 -21.43 10.71
CA ARG A 725 7.68 -22.32 11.01
C ARG A 725 9.01 -21.63 10.80
N LYS A 726 9.11 -20.73 9.81
CA LYS A 726 10.30 -19.91 9.59
C LYS A 726 10.46 -18.91 10.73
N ILE A 727 9.37 -18.25 11.11
CA ILE A 727 9.31 -17.33 12.24
C ILE A 727 9.75 -18.03 13.53
N GLU A 728 9.16 -19.18 13.85
CA GLU A 728 9.50 -19.98 15.03
C GLU A 728 11.01 -20.30 15.08
N ARG A 729 11.59 -20.74 13.95
CA ARG A 729 13.03 -21.02 13.85
C ARG A 729 13.88 -19.77 14.02
N ALA A 730 13.51 -18.65 13.40
CA ALA A 730 14.24 -17.39 13.53
C ALA A 730 14.24 -16.88 14.97
N ILE A 731 13.09 -16.91 15.63
CA ILE A 731 12.96 -16.55 17.05
C ILE A 731 13.86 -17.45 17.90
N LYS A 732 13.82 -18.77 17.70
CA LYS A 732 14.68 -19.69 18.43
C LYS A 732 16.17 -19.41 18.19
N ARG A 733 16.55 -19.16 16.94
CA ARG A 733 17.95 -18.94 16.54
C ARG A 733 18.55 -17.69 17.19
N VAL A 734 17.77 -16.62 17.31
CA VAL A 734 18.23 -15.35 17.91
C VAL A 734 18.09 -15.35 19.44
N MET A 735 17.02 -15.95 19.99
CA MET A 735 16.76 -15.90 21.44
C MET A 735 17.48 -17.01 22.22
N VAL A 736 17.70 -18.18 21.62
CA VAL A 736 18.11 -19.39 22.35
C VAL A 736 19.43 -19.98 21.84
N ASP A 737 19.64 -20.01 20.52
CA ASP A 737 20.80 -20.68 19.94
C ASP A 737 22.07 -19.80 20.00
N LYS A 738 23.24 -20.42 19.78
CA LYS A 738 24.56 -19.76 19.84
C LYS A 738 24.69 -18.58 18.88
N ASP A 739 24.08 -18.66 17.71
CA ASP A 739 24.09 -17.57 16.72
C ASP A 739 23.57 -16.25 17.33
N GLY A 740 22.54 -16.31 18.18
CA GLY A 740 22.03 -15.15 18.89
C GLY A 740 23.00 -14.60 19.95
N GLU A 741 23.83 -15.46 20.56
CA GLU A 741 24.88 -15.02 21.48
C GLU A 741 25.97 -14.24 20.73
N GLU A 742 26.41 -14.74 19.57
CA GLU A 742 27.38 -14.06 18.72
C GLU A 742 26.86 -12.70 18.22
N MET A 743 25.57 -12.60 17.86
CA MET A 743 24.94 -11.32 17.51
C MET A 743 24.95 -10.34 18.70
N ARG A 744 24.66 -10.83 19.92
CA ARG A 744 24.68 -10.01 21.15
C ARG A 744 26.07 -9.48 21.45
N GLU A 745 27.11 -10.29 21.28
CA GLU A 745 28.51 -9.85 21.45
C GLU A 745 28.87 -8.75 20.45
N ARG A 746 28.52 -8.94 19.17
CA ARG A 746 28.80 -7.96 18.12
C ARG A 746 28.09 -6.64 18.33
N ILE A 747 26.80 -6.68 18.65
CA ILE A 747 26.04 -5.44 18.87
C ILE A 747 26.44 -4.74 20.17
N ALA A 748 26.92 -5.47 21.18
CA ALA A 748 27.50 -4.86 22.38
C ALA A 748 28.75 -4.02 22.06
N LEU A 749 29.61 -4.49 21.15
CA LEU A 749 30.76 -3.72 20.67
C LEU A 749 30.32 -2.45 19.92
N LEU A 750 29.23 -2.52 19.14
CA LEU A 750 28.67 -1.33 18.48
C LEU A 750 28.06 -0.36 19.50
N LYS A 751 27.37 -0.85 20.54
CA LYS A 751 26.88 -0.03 21.66
C LYS A 751 28.03 0.72 22.34
N GLU A 752 29.16 0.06 22.56
CA GLU A 752 30.36 0.71 23.10
C GLU A 752 30.89 1.80 22.16
N LYS A 753 30.97 1.52 20.85
CA LYS A 753 31.36 2.53 19.84
C LYS A 753 30.43 3.75 19.85
N VAL A 754 29.12 3.55 19.94
CA VAL A 754 28.15 4.65 20.09
C VAL A 754 28.46 5.50 21.33
N ASN A 755 28.70 4.86 22.47
CA ASN A 755 29.00 5.59 23.70
C ASN A 755 30.33 6.36 23.62
N LEU A 756 31.29 5.89 22.83
CA LEU A 756 32.57 6.56 22.62
C LEU A 756 32.48 7.71 21.60
N CYS A 757 31.73 7.55 20.51
CA CYS A 757 31.63 8.57 19.46
C CYS A 757 30.92 9.85 19.93
N LEU A 758 30.01 9.72 20.90
CA LEU A 758 29.26 10.84 21.48
C LEU A 758 29.99 11.58 22.60
N LYS A 759 31.03 10.98 23.21
CA LYS A 759 31.85 11.62 24.25
C LYS A 759 32.69 12.75 23.67
N GLU A 760 33.11 13.67 24.52
CA GLU A 760 34.03 14.74 24.13
C GLU A 760 35.27 14.16 23.43
N GLY A 761 35.59 14.71 22.26
CA GLY A 761 36.66 14.23 21.39
C GLY A 761 36.30 13.02 20.51
N GLY A 762 35.13 12.40 20.68
CA GLY A 762 34.60 11.33 19.82
C GLY A 762 34.21 11.81 18.41
N SER A 763 33.98 10.88 17.48
CA SER A 763 33.74 11.18 16.06
C SER A 763 32.46 12.03 15.85
N SER A 764 31.31 11.58 16.36
CA SER A 764 30.04 12.32 16.28
C SER A 764 30.10 13.65 17.03
N TYR A 765 30.74 13.68 18.21
CA TYR A 765 30.96 14.93 18.95
C TYR A 765 31.74 15.96 18.12
N ARG A 766 32.90 15.55 17.56
CA ARG A 766 33.71 16.44 16.70
C ARG A 766 32.98 16.86 15.43
N SER A 767 32.19 15.96 14.85
CA SER A 767 31.36 16.29 13.69
C SER A 767 30.30 17.33 14.05
N LEU A 768 29.72 17.27 15.25
CA LEU A 768 28.79 18.28 15.73
C LEU A 768 29.49 19.62 15.99
N GLU A 769 30.66 19.64 16.62
CA GLU A 769 31.46 20.88 16.76
C GLU A 769 31.79 21.51 15.42
N SER A 770 32.13 20.68 14.43
CA SER A 770 32.43 21.12 13.07
C SER A 770 31.20 21.69 12.38
N LEU A 771 30.02 21.07 12.57
CA LEU A 771 28.75 21.60 12.07
C LEU A 771 28.43 22.96 12.71
N VAL A 772 28.57 23.10 14.03
CA VAL A 772 28.33 24.35 14.76
C VAL A 772 29.26 25.45 14.24
N THR A 773 30.56 25.17 14.16
CA THR A 773 31.57 26.11 13.66
C THR A 773 31.27 26.51 12.21
N TYR A 774 30.84 25.56 11.38
CA TYR A 774 30.50 25.81 9.99
C TYR A 774 29.25 26.70 9.86
N ILE A 775 28.20 26.46 10.64
CA ILE A 775 27.00 27.32 10.65
C ILE A 775 27.35 28.75 11.12
N LEU A 776 28.23 28.89 12.12
CA LEU A 776 28.69 30.20 12.60
C LEU A 776 29.59 30.94 11.61
N SER A 777 30.05 30.28 10.54
CA SER A 777 30.87 30.89 9.50
C SER A 777 30.08 31.51 8.34
N PHE A 778 28.76 31.29 8.30
CA PHE A 778 27.84 31.99 7.39
C PHE A 778 27.62 33.43 7.86
#